data_AF-A0A9P6LLA1-F1
#
_entry.id   AF-A0A9P6LLA1-F1
#
_cell.length_a   1.000
_cell.length_b   1.000
_cell.length_c   1.000
_cell.angle_alpha   90.00
_cell.angle_beta   90.00
_cell.angle_gamma   90.00
#
_symmetry.space_group_name_H-M   'P 1'
#
loop_
_entity.id
_entity.type
_entity.pdbx_description
1 polymer ?
#
loop_
_entity_poly.entity_id
_entity_poly.type
_entity_poly.pdbx_seq_one_letter_code
_entity_poly.pdbx_strand_id
1 'polypeptide(L)'
;MWRFLGFASSTENDKPEPSRSLPASWYRSPELHQLERRAIISKKWILVSHSLRFKQAGDYISFNYADFPFFLIQDREGNINGFHNASILSCKYHGWSYGFKGNLAKAPRFDTVRGFDKNQHGLLPIHVRIDPAGFIWVNLQAGEPDVKWEDEFGGVYQKPRMQNFDFAGGYKYDHVWEMELDANWKTVIENYNECYHCPTSHPLIAGVSDLTQYKVEPSGSCLEHEIINKKARDEEDEFRRSITFFFPSTSVTITKNFFYIQRMIPVNATKTRIENEVYRSHSAGDEEFAAINAFYKQVLEEDKDLCIGAQRNLSASVFVNGELHPEKEKGPIHFQNTLREEVMAHRKRELDQGGREIWPATPKLYGEMNTGKLNEEESFCSELEKASCGARQELACCLTLMTMAPLEIPIIDFSGFYSQDPAQKQKVVDQVRDSCLYNGFFQIVGHSVPLQQQKAVMENAKKLFNLPLEEKQKVAKENNTWNRGYEMLRSQILEEGTQPELKEGFYIGAEIPEDHPYFINKKLNSGPNQWPQGLGNDLEGFRSASMEYYSSALSLASDLMRVLALSLDLEESYFSKFMEGAVATMRLLHYPSQPADADEKLTRGIGAHTDFGAITMLLQDKVDGLQVWDKKNETWIDVPPTEGAFVVNLGNLMARWTNEKYKSNIHRVINKSGQERYSIPVFVSGNPDYLVECIPTCKSATEPAKFGPVTVEQAVSASYAESYGRAQLYKQGLEKAMANKLKTQQQAQPAQIAVA
;
A
#
# COMPACT_ATOMS: atom_id res chain seq x y z
N MET A 1 -30.31 -41.42 44.06
CA MET A 1 -31.34 -40.99 45.02
C MET A 1 -30.98 -39.61 45.60
N TRP A 2 -30.76 -38.61 44.74
CA TRP A 2 -30.69 -37.15 45.05
C TRP A 2 -31.18 -36.36 43.81
N ARG A 3 -32.22 -36.89 43.16
CA ARG A 3 -33.01 -36.23 42.09
C ARG A 3 -34.48 -36.29 42.50
N PHE A 4 -34.80 -35.69 43.64
CA PHE A 4 -36.17 -35.50 44.13
C PHE A 4 -36.11 -34.41 45.18
N LEU A 5 -36.10 -33.15 44.74
CA LEU A 5 -36.57 -31.97 45.47
C LEU A 5 -36.54 -30.82 44.46
N GLY A 6 -37.74 -30.45 44.00
CA GLY A 6 -37.93 -29.33 43.08
C GLY A 6 -37.60 -28.02 43.76
N PHE A 7 -36.65 -27.29 43.21
CA PHE A 7 -36.64 -25.84 43.23
C PHE A 7 -36.74 -25.40 41.77
N ALA A 8 -37.86 -24.76 41.44
CA ALA A 8 -37.96 -23.98 40.22
C ALA A 8 -36.94 -22.84 40.34
N SER A 9 -35.79 -22.95 39.68
CA SER A 9 -34.94 -21.78 39.46
C SER A 9 -35.58 -20.95 38.36
N SER A 10 -35.87 -19.70 38.72
CA SER A 10 -36.28 -18.62 37.84
C SER A 10 -35.60 -18.69 36.46
N THR A 11 -36.44 -18.54 35.44
CA THR A 11 -36.14 -18.20 34.05
C THR A 11 -34.71 -17.72 33.78
N GLU A 12 -33.91 -18.56 33.11
CA GLU A 12 -32.62 -18.20 32.49
C GLU A 12 -32.76 -17.28 31.25
N ASN A 13 -33.95 -16.71 31.01
CA ASN A 13 -34.29 -15.94 29.79
C ASN A 13 -34.12 -14.41 29.91
N ASP A 14 -33.56 -13.88 31.00
CA ASP A 14 -33.40 -12.43 31.20
C ASP A 14 -31.95 -11.93 31.05
N LYS A 15 -31.03 -12.73 30.51
CA LYS A 15 -29.69 -12.21 30.17
C LYS A 15 -29.81 -11.37 28.89
N PRO A 16 -29.47 -10.06 28.90
CA PRO A 16 -29.50 -9.24 27.69
C PRO A 16 -28.60 -9.86 26.61
N GLU A 17 -29.05 -9.82 25.37
CA GLU A 17 -28.25 -10.34 24.25
C GLU A 17 -26.88 -9.65 24.22
N PRO A 18 -25.78 -10.41 24.01
CA PRO A 18 -24.45 -9.84 23.99
C PRO A 18 -24.31 -8.86 22.82
N SER A 19 -23.71 -7.69 23.09
CA SER A 19 -23.38 -6.73 22.04
C SER A 19 -22.35 -7.33 21.09
N ARG A 20 -22.66 -7.33 19.80
CA ARG A 20 -21.80 -7.90 18.75
C ARG A 20 -21.17 -6.81 17.91
N SER A 21 -19.94 -7.07 17.48
CA SER A 21 -19.22 -6.19 16.58
C SER A 21 -19.90 -6.06 15.23
N LEU A 22 -19.59 -4.99 14.49
CA LEU A 22 -19.96 -4.89 13.07
C LEU A 22 -19.40 -6.09 12.29
N PRO A 23 -20.11 -6.55 11.24
CA PRO A 23 -19.62 -7.67 10.46
C PRO A 23 -18.39 -7.25 9.65
N ALA A 24 -17.47 -8.19 9.40
CA ALA A 24 -16.21 -7.91 8.71
C ALA A 24 -16.36 -7.20 7.35
N SER A 25 -17.48 -7.43 6.64
CA SER A 25 -17.79 -6.72 5.39
C SER A 25 -17.84 -5.20 5.55
N TRP A 26 -18.21 -4.69 6.74
CA TRP A 26 -18.28 -3.26 6.99
C TRP A 26 -16.90 -2.59 7.05
N TYR A 27 -15.84 -3.36 7.25
CA TYR A 27 -14.47 -2.87 7.33
C TYR A 27 -13.71 -2.99 6.01
N ARG A 28 -14.35 -3.46 4.93
CA ARG A 28 -13.68 -3.68 3.63
C ARG A 28 -14.49 -3.36 2.37
N SER A 29 -15.81 -3.15 2.48
CA SER A 29 -16.64 -2.87 1.30
C SER A 29 -16.45 -1.43 0.79
N PRO A 30 -16.05 -1.25 -0.49
CA PRO A 30 -16.03 0.06 -1.14
C PRO A 30 -17.41 0.73 -1.20
N GLU A 31 -18.47 -0.04 -1.41
CA GLU A 31 -19.85 0.45 -1.49
C GLU A 31 -20.31 1.01 -0.14
N LEU A 32 -19.99 0.30 0.96
CA LEU A 32 -20.27 0.82 2.29
C LEU A 32 -19.46 2.08 2.57
N HIS A 33 -18.20 2.14 2.17
CA HIS A 33 -17.40 3.36 2.31
C HIS A 33 -18.04 4.55 1.58
N GLN A 34 -18.56 4.36 0.36
CA GLN A 34 -19.31 5.40 -0.35
C GLN A 34 -20.59 5.81 0.39
N LEU A 35 -21.32 4.85 0.97
CA LEU A 35 -22.49 5.13 1.79
C LEU A 35 -22.12 5.89 3.08
N GLU A 36 -21.02 5.54 3.76
CA GLU A 36 -20.52 6.24 4.95
C GLU A 36 -20.14 7.70 4.64
N ARG A 37 -19.55 7.95 3.47
CA ARG A 37 -19.26 9.32 3.00
C ARG A 37 -20.52 10.18 2.95
N ARG A 38 -21.62 9.65 2.40
CA ARG A 38 -22.93 10.34 2.30
C ARG A 38 -23.70 10.39 3.60
N ALA A 39 -23.64 9.31 4.36
CA ALA A 39 -24.45 9.12 5.55
C ALA A 39 -23.88 9.84 6.76
N ILE A 40 -22.57 10.05 6.82
CA ILE A 40 -21.86 10.58 7.97
C ILE A 40 -21.05 11.81 7.57
N ILE A 41 -19.98 11.63 6.78
CA ILE A 41 -18.97 12.67 6.56
C ILE A 41 -19.56 13.93 5.94
N SER A 42 -20.51 13.80 5.00
CA SER A 42 -21.09 14.95 4.32
C SER A 42 -22.15 15.72 5.13
N LYS A 43 -22.63 15.20 6.27
CA LYS A 43 -23.79 15.79 7.00
C LYS A 43 -23.58 15.99 8.50
N LYS A 44 -22.58 15.36 9.10
CA LYS A 44 -22.26 15.51 10.53
C LYS A 44 -21.27 16.65 10.74
N TRP A 45 -21.29 17.23 11.94
CA TRP A 45 -20.28 18.21 12.33
C TRP A 45 -18.95 17.51 12.63
N ILE A 46 -17.87 17.99 12.02
CA ILE A 46 -16.52 17.43 12.15
C ILE A 46 -15.60 18.49 12.73
N LEU A 47 -14.93 18.18 13.84
CA LEU A 47 -13.85 19.00 14.36
C LEU A 47 -12.65 18.90 13.42
N VAL A 48 -12.21 20.00 12.83
CA VAL A 48 -11.14 19.96 11.81
C VAL A 48 -9.88 20.70 12.21
N SER A 49 -9.97 21.77 13.01
CA SER A 49 -8.80 22.59 13.37
C SER A 49 -9.06 23.50 14.57
N HIS A 50 -8.17 24.46 14.84
CA HIS A 50 -8.32 25.49 15.85
C HIS A 50 -8.02 26.88 15.27
N SER A 51 -8.70 27.89 15.82
CA SER A 51 -8.52 29.32 15.50
C SER A 51 -7.07 29.80 15.65
N LEU A 52 -6.26 29.13 16.49
CA LEU A 52 -4.85 29.50 16.71
C LEU A 52 -3.98 29.35 15.46
N ARG A 53 -4.45 28.64 14.42
CA ARG A 53 -3.76 28.55 13.11
C ARG A 53 -3.95 29.77 12.21
N PHE A 54 -4.91 30.64 12.52
CA PHE A 54 -5.23 31.82 11.73
C PHE A 54 -4.77 33.07 12.49
N LYS A 55 -3.76 33.77 11.97
CA LYS A 55 -3.17 34.96 12.59
C LYS A 55 -3.54 36.23 11.86
N GLN A 56 -3.79 36.14 10.56
CA GLN A 56 -4.10 37.28 9.72
C GLN A 56 -5.03 36.93 8.56
N ALA A 57 -5.70 37.95 8.03
CA ALA A 57 -6.56 37.82 6.86
C ALA A 57 -5.80 37.20 5.68
N GLY A 58 -6.43 36.21 5.04
CA GLY A 58 -5.85 35.43 3.96
C GLY A 58 -5.13 34.16 4.41
N ASP A 59 -4.87 33.96 5.72
CA ASP A 59 -4.43 32.67 6.24
C ASP A 59 -5.49 31.61 5.90
N TYR A 60 -5.04 30.48 5.36
CA TYR A 60 -5.93 29.42 4.92
C TYR A 60 -5.35 28.04 5.23
N ILE A 61 -6.25 27.05 5.33
CA ILE A 61 -5.91 25.63 5.51
C ILE A 61 -6.78 24.83 4.55
N SER A 62 -6.16 23.91 3.81
CA SER A 62 -6.88 22.99 2.91
C SER A 62 -6.99 21.61 3.54
N PHE A 63 -8.11 20.96 3.30
CA PHE A 63 -8.44 19.63 3.78
C PHE A 63 -8.93 18.77 2.62
N ASN A 64 -8.62 17.48 2.68
CA ASN A 64 -9.31 16.46 1.91
C ASN A 64 -9.81 15.39 2.89
N TYR A 65 -11.11 15.41 3.16
CA TYR A 65 -11.74 14.54 4.16
C TYR A 65 -12.66 13.55 3.45
N ALA A 66 -12.28 12.28 3.37
CA ALA A 66 -13.05 11.27 2.63
C ALA A 66 -13.38 11.71 1.18
N ASP A 67 -12.37 12.17 0.44
CA ASP A 67 -12.49 12.71 -0.92
C ASP A 67 -13.43 13.93 -1.06
N PHE A 68 -13.71 14.63 0.04
CA PHE A 68 -14.30 15.96 0.02
C PHE A 68 -13.19 17.01 0.17
N PRO A 69 -12.76 17.66 -0.92
CA PRO A 69 -11.84 18.78 -0.84
C PRO A 69 -12.57 20.04 -0.38
N PHE A 70 -12.04 20.68 0.66
CA PHE A 70 -12.49 21.98 1.13
C PHE A 70 -11.33 22.75 1.74
N PHE A 71 -11.50 24.05 1.93
CA PHE A 71 -10.54 24.88 2.64
C PHE A 71 -11.24 25.87 3.55
N LEU A 72 -10.52 26.30 4.57
CA LEU A 72 -10.90 27.36 5.49
C LEU A 72 -10.00 28.56 5.26
N ILE A 73 -10.54 29.78 5.33
CA ILE A 73 -9.80 31.02 5.13
C ILE A 73 -10.29 32.11 6.08
N GLN A 74 -9.37 32.88 6.66
CA GLN A 74 -9.72 34.06 7.45
C GLN A 74 -9.96 35.28 6.54
N ASP A 75 -11.13 35.92 6.67
CA ASP A 75 -11.44 37.16 5.96
C ASP A 75 -10.79 38.40 6.61
N ARG A 76 -11.04 39.57 6.03
CA ARG A 76 -10.46 40.84 6.50
C ARG A 76 -11.08 41.33 7.80
N GLU A 77 -12.26 40.83 8.13
CA GLU A 77 -13.00 41.10 9.36
C GLU A 77 -12.63 40.10 10.48
N GLY A 78 -11.79 39.11 10.18
CA GLY A 78 -11.31 38.10 11.12
C GLY A 78 -12.18 36.84 11.19
N ASN A 79 -13.26 36.74 10.41
CA ASN A 79 -14.11 35.55 10.38
C ASN A 79 -13.44 34.43 9.58
N ILE A 80 -13.60 33.18 10.01
CA ILE A 80 -13.14 32.02 9.26
C ILE A 80 -14.30 31.49 8.41
N ASN A 81 -14.11 31.53 7.10
CA ASN A 81 -15.07 31.05 6.11
C ASN A 81 -14.58 29.75 5.51
N GLY A 82 -15.49 28.88 5.09
CA GLY A 82 -15.16 27.58 4.50
C GLY A 82 -15.83 27.38 3.15
N PHE A 83 -15.12 26.74 2.21
CA PHE A 83 -15.65 26.47 0.88
C PHE A 83 -15.19 25.13 0.32
N HIS A 84 -16.06 24.48 -0.46
CA HIS A 84 -15.72 23.32 -1.27
C HIS A 84 -14.89 23.70 -2.50
N ASN A 85 -13.99 22.78 -2.88
CA ASN A 85 -13.41 22.66 -4.23
C ASN A 85 -12.88 23.96 -4.89
N ALA A 86 -11.71 24.42 -4.44
CA ALA A 86 -10.83 25.26 -5.25
C ALA A 86 -9.38 25.11 -4.79
N SER A 87 -8.42 25.26 -5.72
CA SER A 87 -7.05 25.65 -5.35
C SER A 87 -7.08 27.09 -4.85
N ILE A 88 -7.55 27.22 -3.61
CA ILE A 88 -7.52 28.36 -2.69
C ILE A 88 -8.43 29.52 -3.10
N LEU A 89 -8.10 30.30 -4.12
CA LEU A 89 -8.95 31.44 -4.55
C LEU A 89 -8.88 31.71 -6.05
N SER A 90 -8.25 30.83 -6.82
CA SER A 90 -8.22 30.91 -8.27
C SER A 90 -8.41 29.54 -8.89
N CYS A 91 -9.36 29.46 -9.83
CA CYS A 91 -9.54 28.28 -10.66
C CYS A 91 -8.47 28.30 -11.75
N LYS A 92 -7.51 27.37 -11.69
CA LYS A 92 -6.43 27.25 -12.69
C LYS A 92 -6.94 26.97 -14.10
N TYR A 93 -8.11 26.36 -14.23
CA TYR A 93 -8.68 25.97 -15.53
C TYR A 93 -9.37 27.15 -16.22
N HIS A 94 -10.30 27.83 -15.53
CA HIS A 94 -11.05 28.95 -16.10
C HIS A 94 -10.39 30.32 -15.89
N GLY A 95 -9.36 30.41 -15.04
CA GLY A 95 -8.74 31.67 -14.64
C GLY A 95 -9.64 32.56 -13.77
N TRP A 96 -10.71 32.02 -13.20
CA TRP A 96 -11.60 32.74 -12.30
C TRP A 96 -10.90 32.98 -10.96
N SER A 97 -11.23 34.09 -10.30
CA SER A 97 -10.70 34.41 -8.97
C SER A 97 -11.81 34.81 -8.01
N TYR A 98 -11.66 34.45 -6.74
CA TYR A 98 -12.65 34.61 -5.68
C TYR A 98 -12.11 35.47 -4.54
N GLY A 99 -13.01 36.16 -3.83
CA GLY A 99 -12.69 36.86 -2.60
C GLY A 99 -12.67 35.93 -1.38
N PHE A 100 -12.23 36.44 -0.22
CA PHE A 100 -12.16 35.67 1.03
C PHE A 100 -13.53 35.21 1.57
N LYS A 101 -14.61 35.83 1.08
CA LYS A 101 -16.00 35.44 1.37
C LYS A 101 -16.61 34.54 0.28
N GLY A 102 -15.77 33.99 -0.60
CA GLY A 102 -16.19 33.07 -1.68
C GLY A 102 -16.88 33.71 -2.86
N ASN A 103 -17.14 35.02 -2.83
CA ASN A 103 -17.76 35.73 -3.95
C ASN A 103 -16.82 35.79 -5.17
N LEU A 104 -17.37 35.59 -6.37
CA LEU A 104 -16.62 35.64 -7.62
C LEU A 104 -16.12 37.08 -7.88
N ALA A 105 -14.81 37.29 -7.82
CA ALA A 105 -14.19 38.59 -8.03
C ALA A 105 -13.89 38.85 -9.52
N LYS A 106 -13.37 37.85 -10.25
CA LYS A 106 -13.07 37.96 -11.68
C LYS A 106 -13.44 36.67 -12.41
N ALA A 107 -14.07 36.83 -13.57
CA ALA A 107 -14.31 35.78 -14.55
C ALA A 107 -13.89 36.30 -15.92
N PRO A 108 -12.61 36.14 -16.31
CA PRO A 108 -12.11 36.60 -17.60
C PRO A 108 -12.93 36.00 -18.75
N ARG A 109 -13.20 36.80 -19.79
CA ARG A 109 -13.95 36.42 -21.01
C ARG A 109 -15.45 36.14 -20.85
N PHE A 110 -15.99 36.27 -19.63
CA PHE A 110 -17.43 36.08 -19.38
C PHE A 110 -18.25 37.38 -19.52
N ASP A 111 -17.61 38.50 -19.85
CA ASP A 111 -18.25 39.79 -20.14
C ASP A 111 -19.14 39.77 -21.39
N THR A 112 -18.91 38.81 -22.30
CA THR A 112 -19.68 38.64 -23.54
C THR A 112 -20.80 37.61 -23.44
N VAL A 113 -20.89 36.87 -22.33
CA VAL A 113 -21.90 35.82 -22.13
C VAL A 113 -23.20 36.47 -21.66
N ARG A 114 -24.24 36.42 -22.51
CA ARG A 114 -25.55 36.97 -22.21
C ARG A 114 -26.20 36.19 -21.06
N GLY A 115 -26.63 36.91 -20.01
CA GLY A 115 -27.30 36.33 -18.84
C GLY A 115 -26.38 36.12 -17.64
N PHE A 116 -25.06 36.05 -17.85
CA PHE A 116 -24.09 35.72 -16.80
C PHE A 116 -24.15 36.67 -15.60
N ASP A 117 -24.57 36.13 -14.46
CA ASP A 117 -24.61 36.82 -13.18
C ASP A 117 -23.53 36.29 -12.25
N LYS A 118 -22.50 37.11 -12.00
CA LYS A 118 -21.39 36.75 -11.10
C LYS A 118 -21.85 36.34 -9.70
N ASN A 119 -23.00 36.83 -9.23
CA ASN A 119 -23.50 36.52 -7.90
C ASN A 119 -23.98 35.06 -7.78
N GLN A 120 -24.25 34.38 -8.90
CA GLN A 120 -24.67 32.98 -8.94
C GLN A 120 -23.48 31.99 -9.03
N HIS A 121 -22.26 32.50 -9.14
CA HIS A 121 -21.05 31.70 -9.40
C HIS A 121 -19.98 31.83 -8.31
N GLY A 122 -20.38 32.09 -7.07
CA GLY A 122 -19.49 32.02 -5.91
C GLY A 122 -18.97 30.60 -5.64
N LEU A 123 -17.94 30.48 -4.80
CA LEU A 123 -17.54 29.18 -4.25
C LEU A 123 -18.69 28.60 -3.42
N LEU A 124 -18.84 27.28 -3.45
CA LEU A 124 -19.83 26.58 -2.64
C LEU A 124 -19.44 26.67 -1.15
N PRO A 125 -20.18 27.41 -0.32
CA PRO A 125 -19.86 27.53 1.09
C PRO A 125 -20.12 26.22 1.82
N ILE A 126 -19.31 25.96 2.85
CA ILE A 126 -19.60 24.95 3.88
C ILE A 126 -19.91 25.66 5.18
N HIS A 127 -20.55 24.96 6.12
CA HIS A 127 -20.80 25.52 7.43
C HIS A 127 -19.52 25.49 8.26
N VAL A 128 -19.22 26.60 8.92
CA VAL A 128 -18.10 26.74 9.83
C VAL A 128 -18.63 27.22 11.17
N ARG A 129 -18.23 26.57 12.25
CA ARG A 129 -18.54 27.00 13.61
C ARG A 129 -17.25 27.01 14.43
N ILE A 130 -17.00 28.13 15.10
CA ILE A 130 -15.92 28.25 16.09
C ILE A 130 -16.58 28.24 17.47
N ASP A 131 -16.17 27.32 18.33
CA ASP A 131 -16.67 27.26 19.70
C ASP A 131 -15.88 28.20 20.64
N PRO A 132 -16.30 28.37 21.91
CA PRO A 132 -15.60 29.25 22.85
C PRO A 132 -14.16 28.83 23.19
N ALA A 133 -13.79 27.55 22.97
CA ALA A 133 -12.40 27.10 23.08
C ALA A 133 -11.57 27.54 21.86
N GLY A 134 -12.20 27.91 20.75
CA GLY A 134 -11.53 28.21 19.50
C GLY A 134 -11.41 27.00 18.58
N PHE A 135 -12.02 25.86 18.91
CA PHE A 135 -12.10 24.72 18.01
C PHE A 135 -12.99 25.03 16.81
N ILE A 136 -12.53 24.63 15.62
CA ILE A 136 -13.21 24.88 14.36
C ILE A 136 -13.88 23.61 13.87
N TRP A 137 -15.20 23.68 13.77
CA TRP A 137 -16.09 22.61 13.34
C TRP A 137 -16.64 22.93 11.95
N VAL A 138 -16.79 21.90 11.12
CA VAL A 138 -17.37 22.04 9.79
C VAL A 138 -18.51 21.07 9.55
N ASN A 139 -19.46 21.47 8.73
CA ASN A 139 -20.48 20.60 8.16
C ASN A 139 -20.53 20.85 6.64
N LEU A 140 -20.45 19.78 5.87
CA LEU A 140 -20.34 19.84 4.41
C LEU A 140 -21.69 19.84 3.70
N GLN A 141 -22.80 19.69 4.42
CA GLN A 141 -24.13 19.67 3.84
C GLN A 141 -24.43 21.00 3.14
N ALA A 142 -24.97 20.92 1.93
CA ALA A 142 -25.43 22.09 1.20
C ALA A 142 -26.81 22.54 1.71
N GLY A 143 -26.98 23.83 1.93
CA GLY A 143 -28.22 24.41 2.48
C GLY A 143 -28.13 24.54 3.99
N GLU A 144 -29.22 24.30 4.72
CA GLU A 144 -29.16 24.23 6.19
C GLU A 144 -28.78 22.80 6.62
N PRO A 145 -27.91 22.61 7.64
CA PRO A 145 -27.58 21.30 8.17
C PRO A 145 -28.80 20.59 8.76
N ASP A 146 -28.92 19.28 8.52
CA ASP A 146 -29.98 18.44 9.12
C ASP A 146 -29.88 18.43 10.66
N VAL A 147 -28.65 18.60 11.19
CA VAL A 147 -28.34 18.60 12.62
C VAL A 147 -27.61 19.89 12.98
N LYS A 148 -28.08 20.59 14.01
CA LYS A 148 -27.43 21.81 14.49
C LYS A 148 -26.23 21.46 15.36
N TRP A 149 -25.19 22.28 15.29
CA TRP A 149 -23.98 22.07 16.08
C TRP A 149 -24.27 22.10 17.59
N GLU A 150 -25.16 23.00 18.01
CA GLU A 150 -25.55 23.15 19.42
C GLU A 150 -26.15 21.86 20.01
N ASP A 151 -26.91 21.11 19.20
CA ASP A 151 -27.60 19.89 19.63
C ASP A 151 -26.60 18.73 19.87
N GLU A 152 -25.48 18.71 19.14
CA GLU A 152 -24.46 17.66 19.28
C GLU A 152 -23.32 18.05 20.24
N PHE A 153 -22.88 19.31 20.20
CA PHE A 153 -21.62 19.74 20.85
C PHE A 153 -21.74 21.01 21.70
N GLY A 154 -22.91 21.65 21.77
CA GLY A 154 -23.10 22.95 22.43
C GLY A 154 -22.74 22.99 23.92
N GLY A 155 -22.77 21.83 24.59
CA GLY A 155 -22.44 21.65 26.01
C GLY A 155 -21.01 21.16 26.30
N VAL A 156 -20.21 20.84 25.28
CA VAL A 156 -18.89 20.21 25.45
C VAL A 156 -17.92 21.13 26.17
N TYR A 157 -17.83 22.40 25.74
CA TYR A 157 -16.90 23.35 26.31
C TYR A 157 -17.16 23.59 27.80
N GLN A 158 -18.42 23.61 28.22
CA GLN A 158 -18.84 23.90 29.59
C GLN A 158 -18.53 22.75 30.56
N LYS A 159 -18.09 21.58 30.07
CA LYS A 159 -17.72 20.46 30.94
C LYS A 159 -16.50 20.83 31.80
N PRO A 160 -16.50 20.50 33.12
CA PRO A 160 -15.40 20.83 34.02
C PRO A 160 -14.00 20.40 33.51
N ARG A 161 -13.94 19.27 32.79
CA ARG A 161 -12.69 18.75 32.21
C ARG A 161 -12.05 19.66 31.16
N MET A 162 -12.87 20.49 30.47
CA MET A 162 -12.41 21.43 29.45
C MET A 162 -12.07 22.80 30.07
N GLN A 163 -12.73 23.18 31.16
CA GLN A 163 -12.55 24.48 31.82
C GLN A 163 -11.19 24.66 32.52
N ASN A 164 -10.43 23.58 32.70
CA ASN A 164 -9.12 23.61 33.35
C ASN A 164 -7.98 24.06 32.42
N PHE A 165 -8.26 24.38 31.15
CA PHE A 165 -7.25 24.70 30.15
C PHE A 165 -7.57 26.04 29.47
N ASP A 166 -6.57 26.92 29.39
CA ASP A 166 -6.69 28.21 28.72
C ASP A 166 -6.38 28.07 27.22
N PHE A 167 -7.39 27.73 26.41
CA PHE A 167 -7.23 27.60 24.95
C PHE A 167 -7.01 28.94 24.24
N ALA A 168 -7.45 30.05 24.83
CA ALA A 168 -7.39 31.37 24.21
C ALA A 168 -6.01 32.01 24.33
N GLY A 169 -5.33 31.81 25.48
CA GLY A 169 -4.05 32.46 25.79
C GLY A 169 -2.92 31.52 26.19
N GLY A 170 -3.21 30.25 26.47
CA GLY A 170 -2.23 29.30 27.04
C GLY A 170 -1.40 28.54 26.01
N TYR A 171 -1.80 28.51 24.74
CA TYR A 171 -1.18 27.66 23.72
C TYR A 171 -0.89 28.41 22.42
N LYS A 172 0.09 27.89 21.66
CA LYS A 172 0.40 28.30 20.29
C LYS A 172 0.43 27.08 19.37
N TYR A 173 0.04 27.29 18.12
CA TYR A 173 0.27 26.29 17.06
C TYR A 173 1.78 26.03 16.94
N ASP A 174 2.15 24.75 16.84
CA ASP A 174 3.54 24.32 16.73
C ASP A 174 3.79 23.67 15.37
N HIS A 175 3.20 22.50 15.11
CA HIS A 175 3.35 21.77 13.85
C HIS A 175 2.18 20.83 13.55
N VAL A 176 2.18 20.29 12.33
CA VAL A 176 1.36 19.15 11.92
C VAL A 176 2.27 17.98 11.59
N TRP A 177 1.82 16.78 11.90
CA TRP A 177 2.41 15.56 11.38
C TRP A 177 1.31 14.55 11.03
N GLU A 178 1.61 13.66 10.11
CA GLU A 178 0.66 12.69 9.58
C GLU A 178 1.26 11.29 9.52
N MET A 179 0.37 10.29 9.44
CA MET A 179 0.71 8.90 9.19
C MET A 179 -0.43 8.23 8.44
N GLU A 180 -0.10 7.24 7.60
CA GLU A 180 -1.09 6.42 6.91
C GLU A 180 -1.09 5.00 7.48
N LEU A 181 -2.28 4.40 7.51
CA LEU A 181 -2.51 3.05 7.99
C LEU A 181 -3.35 2.31 6.95
N ASP A 182 -2.92 1.10 6.60
CA ASP A 182 -3.69 0.15 5.79
C ASP A 182 -4.72 -0.58 6.68
N ALA A 183 -5.56 0.22 7.33
CA ALA A 183 -6.69 -0.18 8.16
C ALA A 183 -7.91 0.71 7.90
N ASN A 184 -9.10 0.15 8.03
CA ASN A 184 -10.35 0.90 7.96
C ASN A 184 -10.44 1.91 9.11
N TRP A 185 -10.99 3.09 8.84
CA TRP A 185 -11.08 4.19 9.80
C TRP A 185 -11.82 3.82 11.09
N LYS A 186 -12.82 2.94 10.99
CA LYS A 186 -13.56 2.40 12.14
C LYS A 186 -12.65 1.59 13.05
N THR A 187 -11.77 0.74 12.50
CA THR A 187 -10.80 -0.04 13.28
C THR A 187 -9.87 0.87 14.07
N VAL A 188 -9.38 1.96 13.46
CA VAL A 188 -8.53 2.94 14.14
C VAL A 188 -9.27 3.65 15.27
N ILE A 189 -10.53 4.04 15.04
CA ILE A 189 -11.35 4.71 16.05
C ILE A 189 -11.73 3.78 17.19
N GLU A 190 -12.07 2.53 16.88
CA GLU A 190 -12.38 1.51 17.87
C GLU A 190 -11.16 1.24 18.75
N ASN A 191 -9.99 1.00 18.15
CA ASN A 191 -8.71 0.85 18.87
C ASN A 191 -8.41 2.06 19.77
N TYR A 192 -8.63 3.29 19.26
CA TYR A 192 -8.42 4.49 20.06
C TYR A 192 -9.36 4.58 21.27
N ASN A 193 -10.58 4.06 21.19
CA ASN A 193 -11.62 4.26 22.21
C ASN A 193 -11.80 3.08 23.16
N GLU A 194 -10.81 2.21 23.27
CA GLU A 194 -10.68 1.25 24.36
C GLU A 194 -9.20 1.14 24.80
N CYS A 195 -8.97 0.50 25.94
CA CYS A 195 -7.60 0.25 26.41
C CYS A 195 -7.49 -1.15 27.02
N TYR A 196 -8.30 -2.06 26.51
CA TYR A 196 -8.29 -3.48 26.85
C TYR A 196 -7.02 -4.16 26.35
N HIS A 197 -6.50 -3.75 25.18
CA HIS A 197 -5.23 -4.23 24.62
C HIS A 197 -3.99 -3.54 25.22
N CYS A 198 -4.14 -2.40 25.89
CA CYS A 198 -3.02 -1.61 26.39
C CYS A 198 -2.05 -2.36 27.32
N PRO A 199 -2.50 -3.24 28.26
CA PRO A 199 -1.58 -3.93 29.17
C PRO A 199 -0.58 -4.85 28.45
N THR A 200 -0.93 -5.36 27.28
CA THR A 200 -0.09 -6.27 26.49
C THR A 200 0.73 -5.55 25.45
N SER A 201 0.23 -4.42 24.94
CA SER A 201 0.72 -3.83 23.69
C SER A 201 1.43 -2.50 23.86
N HIS A 202 1.21 -1.80 24.99
CA HIS A 202 1.84 -0.50 25.27
C HIS A 202 2.61 -0.52 26.60
N PRO A 203 3.88 -1.01 26.61
CA PRO A 203 4.70 -1.06 27.81
C PRO A 203 4.86 0.29 28.51
N LEU A 204 4.93 1.39 27.75
CA LEU A 204 5.08 2.72 28.31
C LEU A 204 3.78 3.24 28.96
N ILE A 205 2.62 3.03 28.33
CA ILE A 205 1.31 3.39 28.92
C ILE A 205 1.07 2.56 30.18
N ALA A 206 1.29 1.24 30.11
CA ALA A 206 1.17 0.36 31.26
C ALA A 206 2.14 0.75 32.39
N GLY A 207 3.27 1.38 32.08
CA GLY A 207 4.21 1.91 33.05
C GLY A 207 3.71 3.14 33.83
N VAL A 208 2.87 3.98 33.23
CA VAL A 208 2.47 5.28 33.81
C VAL A 208 1.02 5.32 34.32
N SER A 209 0.10 4.60 33.67
CA SER A 209 -1.34 4.64 33.95
C SER A 209 -1.85 3.39 34.67
N ASP A 210 -2.80 3.57 35.59
CA ASP A 210 -3.55 2.48 36.22
C ASP A 210 -4.68 2.03 35.30
N LEU A 211 -4.32 1.12 34.38
CA LEU A 211 -5.22 0.58 33.37
C LEU A 211 -6.41 -0.21 33.97
N THR A 212 -6.35 -0.60 35.24
CA THR A 212 -7.48 -1.28 35.90
C THR A 212 -8.67 -0.35 36.11
N GLN A 213 -8.39 0.97 36.22
CA GLN A 213 -9.38 2.02 36.43
C GLN A 213 -9.67 2.83 35.16
N TYR A 214 -9.03 2.51 34.04
CA TYR A 214 -9.31 3.16 32.77
C TYR A 214 -10.74 2.88 32.32
N LYS A 215 -11.44 3.93 31.88
CA LYS A 215 -12.80 3.84 31.34
C LYS A 215 -12.99 4.79 30.16
N VAL A 216 -13.85 4.39 29.24
CA VAL A 216 -14.41 5.28 28.22
C VAL A 216 -15.90 5.39 28.46
N GLU A 217 -16.35 6.60 28.78
CA GLU A 217 -17.75 6.88 29.07
C GLU A 217 -18.38 7.65 27.89
N PRO A 218 -19.37 7.06 27.20
CA PRO A 218 -20.11 7.77 26.17
C PRO A 218 -20.91 8.93 26.74
N SER A 219 -20.88 10.07 26.05
CA SER A 219 -21.64 11.28 26.41
C SER A 219 -22.14 11.95 25.12
N GLY A 220 -23.32 11.53 24.66
CA GLY A 220 -23.89 11.99 23.39
C GLY A 220 -22.98 11.60 22.21
N SER A 221 -22.57 12.58 21.41
CA SER A 221 -21.65 12.42 20.28
C SER A 221 -20.16 12.40 20.68
N CYS A 222 -19.87 12.32 21.98
CA CYS A 222 -18.52 12.28 22.52
C CYS A 222 -18.22 10.95 23.22
N LEU A 223 -16.97 10.51 23.18
CA LEU A 223 -16.43 9.44 24.02
C LEU A 223 -15.35 10.03 24.93
N GLU A 224 -15.60 9.97 26.23
CA GLU A 224 -14.79 10.62 27.24
C GLU A 224 -13.91 9.61 27.97
N HIS A 225 -12.60 9.81 27.93
CA HIS A 225 -11.66 8.88 28.56
C HIS A 225 -11.35 9.33 29.99
N GLU A 226 -11.45 8.40 30.93
CA GLU A 226 -11.06 8.56 32.32
C GLU A 226 -9.82 7.71 32.59
N ILE A 227 -8.71 8.36 32.95
CA ILE A 227 -7.42 7.71 33.18
C ILE A 227 -6.87 8.14 34.52
N ILE A 228 -6.46 7.18 35.35
CA ILE A 228 -5.83 7.43 36.65
C ILE A 228 -4.34 7.09 36.55
N ASN A 229 -3.45 7.96 37.02
CA ASN A 229 -2.01 7.73 37.02
C ASN A 229 -1.59 6.87 38.21
N LYS A 230 -0.63 5.95 38.04
CA LYS A 230 -0.19 5.04 39.12
C LYS A 230 0.43 5.75 40.34
N LYS A 231 1.05 6.91 40.13
CA LYS A 231 1.81 7.65 41.16
C LYS A 231 1.04 8.82 41.80
N ALA A 232 -0.13 9.19 41.28
CA ALA A 232 -0.86 10.40 41.71
C ALA A 232 -1.79 10.16 42.92
N ARG A 233 -1.36 9.38 43.93
CA ARG A 233 -2.15 9.26 45.17
C ARG A 233 -1.95 10.42 46.13
N ASP A 234 -0.84 11.15 46.04
CA ASP A 234 -0.55 12.29 46.90
C ASP A 234 0.14 13.40 46.08
N GLU A 235 -0.47 14.59 46.06
CA GLU A 235 -0.02 15.86 45.45
C GLU A 235 -0.16 16.03 43.92
N GLU A 236 -0.40 17.28 43.49
CA GLU A 236 -0.92 17.74 42.18
C GLU A 236 -0.55 16.85 40.98
N ASP A 237 -1.60 16.35 40.30
CA ASP A 237 -1.54 15.42 39.17
C ASP A 237 -0.67 15.94 38.02
N GLU A 238 0.62 15.64 38.09
CA GLU A 238 1.69 16.07 37.17
C GLU A 238 1.43 15.65 35.71
N PHE A 239 0.50 14.70 35.51
CA PHE A 239 0.06 14.15 34.23
C PHE A 239 -1.47 14.28 34.03
N ARG A 240 -2.04 15.41 34.46
CA ARG A 240 -3.43 15.79 34.18
C ARG A 240 -3.67 15.86 32.67
N ARG A 241 -4.58 15.03 32.18
CA ARG A 241 -4.94 14.96 30.75
C ARG A 241 -6.46 14.87 30.56
N SER A 242 -6.98 15.61 29.57
CA SER A 242 -8.35 15.46 29.10
C SER A 242 -8.32 14.89 27.69
N ILE A 243 -8.88 13.69 27.53
CA ILE A 243 -8.95 13.00 26.25
C ILE A 243 -10.43 12.82 25.91
N THR A 244 -10.82 13.29 24.74
CA THR A 244 -12.19 13.21 24.26
C THR A 244 -12.19 12.94 22.77
N PHE A 245 -12.89 11.90 22.36
CA PHE A 245 -13.20 11.64 20.97
C PHE A 245 -14.55 12.25 20.61
N PHE A 246 -14.60 12.89 19.46
CA PHE A 246 -15.77 13.54 18.87
C PHE A 246 -16.14 12.78 17.60
N PHE A 247 -17.34 12.20 17.61
CA PHE A 247 -17.90 11.57 16.43
C PHE A 247 -17.99 12.61 15.29
N PRO A 248 -17.62 12.27 14.04
CA PRO A 248 -17.37 10.92 13.57
C PRO A 248 -15.95 10.39 13.73
N SER A 249 -14.92 11.23 13.82
CA SER A 249 -13.55 10.77 13.48
C SER A 249 -12.42 11.62 14.06
N THR A 250 -12.67 12.44 15.08
CA THR A 250 -11.64 13.35 15.61
C THR A 250 -11.49 13.20 17.11
N SER A 251 -10.28 13.07 17.61
CA SER A 251 -9.99 13.14 19.04
C SER A 251 -9.20 14.39 19.39
N VAL A 252 -9.39 14.85 20.62
CA VAL A 252 -8.59 15.90 21.23
C VAL A 252 -8.02 15.38 22.52
N THR A 253 -6.70 15.48 22.65
CA THR A 253 -5.98 15.17 23.88
C THR A 253 -5.28 16.43 24.36
N ILE A 254 -5.53 16.78 25.61
CA ILE A 254 -5.15 18.04 26.22
C ILE A 254 -4.36 17.71 27.47
N THR A 255 -3.19 18.31 27.61
CA THR A 255 -2.31 18.20 28.77
C THR A 255 -1.86 19.59 29.19
N LYS A 256 -1.20 19.73 30.34
CA LYS A 256 -0.58 21.00 30.75
C LYS A 256 0.45 21.55 29.74
N ASN A 257 1.10 20.68 28.97
CA ASN A 257 2.25 21.04 28.12
C ASN A 257 1.86 21.27 26.66
N PHE A 258 0.81 20.60 26.20
CA PHE A 258 0.34 20.69 24.84
C PHE A 258 -1.08 20.12 24.73
N PHE A 259 -1.76 20.47 23.66
CA PHE A 259 -2.88 19.68 23.18
C PHE A 259 -2.67 19.31 21.72
N TYR A 260 -3.33 18.24 21.29
CA TYR A 260 -3.40 17.92 19.88
C TYR A 260 -4.82 17.60 19.44
N ILE A 261 -5.08 17.88 18.17
CA ILE A 261 -6.29 17.49 17.44
C ILE A 261 -5.86 16.39 16.47
N GLN A 262 -6.36 15.18 16.68
CA GLN A 262 -6.07 14.02 15.84
C GLN A 262 -7.29 13.67 15.01
N ARG A 263 -7.15 13.69 13.70
CA ARG A 263 -8.22 13.34 12.75
C ARG A 263 -7.91 11.98 12.12
N MET A 264 -8.80 10.99 12.31
CA MET A 264 -8.74 9.69 11.66
C MET A 264 -9.54 9.73 10.35
N ILE A 265 -8.90 10.19 9.28
CA ILE A 265 -9.57 10.51 8.02
C ILE A 265 -9.66 9.24 7.15
N PRO A 266 -10.87 8.78 6.79
CA PRO A 266 -11.01 7.67 5.86
C PRO A 266 -10.52 8.09 4.48
N VAL A 267 -9.57 7.33 3.92
CA VAL A 267 -9.05 7.52 2.55
C VAL A 267 -9.79 6.63 1.58
N ASN A 268 -10.04 5.37 1.96
CA ASN A 268 -10.90 4.44 1.23
C ASN A 268 -11.42 3.36 2.20
N ALA A 269 -12.00 2.28 1.66
CA ALA A 269 -12.59 1.21 2.46
C ALA A 269 -11.61 0.43 3.37
N THR A 270 -10.31 0.51 3.15
CA THR A 270 -9.30 -0.22 3.93
C THR A 270 -8.10 0.63 4.29
N LYS A 271 -8.17 1.96 4.12
CA LYS A 271 -7.07 2.88 4.37
C LYS A 271 -7.53 4.13 5.10
N THR A 272 -6.73 4.55 6.08
CA THR A 272 -6.96 5.72 6.93
C THR A 272 -5.71 6.58 6.98
N ARG A 273 -5.88 7.89 6.93
CA ARG A 273 -4.82 8.86 7.22
C ARG A 273 -5.09 9.48 8.58
N ILE A 274 -4.14 9.42 9.49
CA ILE A 274 -4.18 10.13 10.75
C ILE A 274 -3.41 11.44 10.59
N GLU A 275 -4.05 12.57 10.84
CA GLU A 275 -3.40 13.89 10.88
C GLU A 275 -3.47 14.46 12.30
N ASN A 276 -2.33 14.88 12.83
CA ASN A 276 -2.20 15.43 14.17
C ASN A 276 -1.78 16.90 14.09
N GLU A 277 -2.66 17.81 14.52
CA GLU A 277 -2.30 19.22 14.77
C GLU A 277 -1.85 19.38 16.22
N VAL A 278 -0.62 19.86 16.42
CA VAL A 278 0.00 20.00 17.74
C VAL A 278 0.04 21.47 18.15
N TYR A 279 -0.44 21.75 19.35
CA TYR A 279 -0.47 23.07 19.96
C TYR A 279 0.27 23.03 21.29
N ARG A 280 1.38 23.76 21.36
CA ARG A 280 2.28 23.77 22.51
C ARG A 280 1.88 24.84 23.50
N SER A 281 1.89 24.49 24.79
CA SER A 281 1.68 25.46 25.87
C SER A 281 2.81 26.48 25.91
N HIS A 282 2.50 27.73 26.20
CA HIS A 282 3.51 28.78 26.38
C HIS A 282 4.44 28.51 27.56
N SER A 283 4.02 27.72 28.54
CA SER A 283 4.82 27.38 29.72
C SER A 283 5.66 26.10 29.56
N ALA A 284 5.46 25.32 28.49
CA ALA A 284 6.18 24.06 28.31
C ALA A 284 7.64 24.30 27.88
N GLY A 285 8.60 23.71 28.59
CA GLY A 285 10.02 23.68 28.18
C GLY A 285 10.25 22.81 26.93
N ASP A 286 11.33 23.08 26.18
CA ASP A 286 11.62 22.36 24.92
C ASP A 286 11.80 20.86 25.13
N GLU A 287 12.55 20.46 26.15
CA GLU A 287 12.82 19.05 26.47
C GLU A 287 11.55 18.31 26.92
N GLU A 288 10.74 18.93 27.78
CA GLU A 288 9.50 18.33 28.29
C GLU A 288 8.47 18.14 27.16
N PHE A 289 8.35 19.14 26.29
CA PHE A 289 7.49 19.05 25.11
C PHE A 289 7.98 17.99 24.12
N ALA A 290 9.29 17.92 23.85
CA ALA A 290 9.85 16.93 22.95
C ALA A 290 9.64 15.50 23.48
N ALA A 291 9.84 15.27 24.78
CA ALA A 291 9.65 13.97 25.42
C ALA A 291 8.20 13.49 25.34
N ILE A 292 7.23 14.35 25.67
CA ILE A 292 5.82 13.97 25.64
C ILE A 292 5.34 13.77 24.19
N ASN A 293 5.77 14.61 23.25
CA ASN A 293 5.45 14.44 21.83
C ASN A 293 6.00 13.13 21.26
N ALA A 294 7.24 12.75 21.63
CA ALA A 294 7.84 11.48 21.22
C ALA A 294 7.07 10.27 21.80
N PHE A 295 6.66 10.35 23.08
CA PHE A 295 5.84 9.32 23.71
C PHE A 295 4.52 9.07 22.95
N TYR A 296 3.78 10.13 22.61
CA TYR A 296 2.52 9.98 21.86
C TYR A 296 2.73 9.45 20.44
N LYS A 297 3.80 9.86 19.75
CA LYS A 297 4.15 9.31 18.43
C LYS A 297 4.46 7.81 18.50
N GLN A 298 5.18 7.37 19.54
CA GLN A 298 5.49 5.96 19.72
C GLN A 298 4.22 5.12 19.94
N VAL A 299 3.31 5.56 20.82
CA VAL A 299 2.04 4.86 21.05
C VAL A 299 1.24 4.72 19.76
N LEU A 300 1.16 5.77 18.95
CA LEU A 300 0.43 5.73 17.68
C LEU A 300 1.08 4.82 16.63
N GLU A 301 2.41 4.65 16.65
CA GLU A 301 3.09 3.67 15.79
C GLU A 301 2.82 2.24 16.27
N GLU A 302 2.79 1.99 17.58
CA GLU A 302 2.40 0.69 18.15
C GLU A 302 0.95 0.34 17.79
N ASP A 303 0.02 1.29 17.94
CA ASP A 303 -1.40 1.14 17.57
C ASP A 303 -1.59 0.88 16.08
N LYS A 304 -0.75 1.48 15.24
CA LYS A 304 -0.81 1.28 13.80
C LYS A 304 -0.59 -0.17 13.42
N ASP A 305 0.41 -0.82 13.99
CA ASP A 305 0.70 -2.22 13.71
C ASP A 305 -0.47 -3.13 14.17
N LEU A 306 -1.09 -2.82 15.31
CA LEU A 306 -2.28 -3.52 15.81
C LEU A 306 -3.47 -3.37 14.85
N CYS A 307 -3.76 -2.14 14.43
CA CYS A 307 -4.86 -1.84 13.51
C CYS A 307 -4.68 -2.52 12.16
N ILE A 308 -3.46 -2.51 11.60
CA ILE A 308 -3.15 -3.20 10.33
C ILE A 308 -3.29 -4.72 10.51
N GLY A 309 -2.82 -5.28 11.62
CA GLY A 309 -3.02 -6.68 11.95
C GLY A 309 -4.51 -7.06 12.03
N ALA A 310 -5.31 -6.24 12.70
CA ALA A 310 -6.76 -6.42 12.79
C ALA A 310 -7.43 -6.33 11.41
N GLN A 311 -7.05 -5.35 10.59
CA GLN A 311 -7.56 -5.21 9.22
C GLN A 311 -7.25 -6.42 8.35
N ARG A 312 -6.04 -7.00 8.45
CA ARG A 312 -5.69 -8.23 7.72
C ARG A 312 -6.62 -9.38 8.06
N ASN A 313 -6.95 -9.56 9.35
CA ASN A 313 -7.90 -10.58 9.79
C ASN A 313 -9.33 -10.31 9.30
N LEU A 314 -9.79 -9.05 9.37
CA LEU A 314 -11.09 -8.63 8.82
C LEU A 314 -11.16 -8.86 7.30
N SER A 315 -10.05 -8.67 6.60
CA SER A 315 -9.96 -8.84 5.14
C SER A 315 -9.90 -10.32 4.72
N ALA A 316 -9.25 -11.17 5.52
CA ALA A 316 -9.12 -12.60 5.27
C ALA A 316 -10.42 -13.41 5.39
N SER A 317 -11.54 -12.77 5.76
CA SER A 317 -12.85 -13.44 5.91
C SER A 317 -12.91 -14.54 6.96
N VAL A 318 -11.89 -14.67 7.81
CA VAL A 318 -11.83 -15.64 8.91
C VAL A 318 -12.65 -15.20 10.13
N PHE A 319 -12.88 -13.89 10.26
CA PHE A 319 -13.73 -13.29 11.28
C PHE A 319 -15.06 -12.84 10.65
N VAL A 320 -16.19 -13.18 11.29
CA VAL A 320 -17.54 -12.78 10.83
C VAL A 320 -18.04 -11.61 11.69
N ASN A 321 -18.26 -11.87 12.98
CA ASN A 321 -18.46 -10.90 14.05
C ASN A 321 -18.08 -11.54 15.39
N GLY A 322 -17.84 -10.72 16.41
CA GLY A 322 -17.43 -11.17 17.74
C GLY A 322 -18.27 -10.50 18.82
N GLU A 323 -18.29 -11.08 20.02
CA GLU A 323 -18.90 -10.47 21.20
C GLU A 323 -17.94 -9.43 21.79
N LEU A 324 -18.46 -8.25 22.11
CA LEU A 324 -17.70 -7.16 22.70
C LEU A 324 -17.89 -7.16 24.22
N HIS A 325 -16.82 -6.90 24.96
CA HIS A 325 -16.85 -6.82 26.40
C HIS A 325 -17.65 -5.59 26.85
N PRO A 326 -18.77 -5.75 27.58
CA PRO A 326 -19.72 -4.66 27.84
C PRO A 326 -19.14 -3.51 28.68
N GLU A 327 -18.14 -3.79 29.54
CA GLU A 327 -17.47 -2.75 30.33
C GLU A 327 -16.18 -2.19 29.71
N LYS A 328 -15.37 -3.02 29.04
CA LYS A 328 -14.05 -2.63 28.53
C LYS A 328 -14.12 -2.03 27.13
N GLU A 329 -15.16 -2.36 26.37
CA GLU A 329 -15.37 -1.91 24.99
C GLU A 329 -16.62 -1.02 24.88
N LYS A 330 -17.02 -0.32 25.97
CA LYS A 330 -18.15 0.64 25.94
C LYS A 330 -18.02 1.66 24.82
N GLY A 331 -16.82 2.20 24.60
CA GLY A 331 -16.50 3.15 23.52
C GLY A 331 -16.78 2.56 22.14
N PRO A 332 -16.12 1.44 21.74
CA PRO A 332 -16.41 0.72 20.51
C PRO A 332 -17.88 0.37 20.33
N ILE A 333 -18.55 -0.14 21.36
CA ILE A 333 -19.99 -0.47 21.31
C ILE A 333 -20.82 0.77 20.94
N HIS A 334 -20.61 1.89 21.64
CA HIS A 334 -21.35 3.14 21.38
C HIS A 334 -21.07 3.69 19.97
N PHE A 335 -19.80 3.69 19.57
CA PHE A 335 -19.39 4.14 18.23
C PHE A 335 -20.03 3.29 17.13
N GLN A 336 -19.92 1.97 17.21
CA GLN A 336 -20.47 1.05 16.22
C GLN A 336 -22.00 1.13 16.15
N ASN A 337 -22.69 1.32 17.29
CA ASN A 337 -24.14 1.50 17.32
C ASN A 337 -24.56 2.80 16.63
N THR A 338 -23.94 3.92 16.99
CA THR A 338 -24.20 5.22 16.37
C THR A 338 -23.94 5.18 14.86
N LEU A 339 -22.82 4.59 14.44
CA LEU A 339 -22.48 4.43 13.04
C LEU A 339 -23.50 3.57 12.28
N ARG A 340 -23.92 2.43 12.87
CA ARG A 340 -24.91 1.54 12.27
C ARG A 340 -26.24 2.25 12.08
N GLU A 341 -26.72 2.96 13.10
CA GLU A 341 -27.97 3.71 13.06
C GLU A 341 -27.94 4.79 11.96
N GLU A 342 -26.89 5.60 11.90
CA GLU A 342 -26.76 6.68 10.91
C GLU A 342 -26.69 6.16 9.47
N VAL A 343 -25.89 5.10 9.23
CA VAL A 343 -25.72 4.48 7.91
C VAL A 343 -27.01 3.81 7.45
N MET A 344 -27.64 3.01 8.32
CA MET A 344 -28.87 2.30 7.97
C MET A 344 -30.05 3.27 7.78
N ALA A 345 -30.18 4.30 8.61
CA ALA A 345 -31.21 5.33 8.45
C ALA A 345 -31.03 6.11 7.15
N HIS A 346 -29.79 6.45 6.78
CA HIS A 346 -29.51 7.10 5.49
C HIS A 346 -29.87 6.19 4.32
N ARG A 347 -29.45 4.91 4.35
CA ARG A 347 -29.78 3.95 3.28
C ARG A 347 -31.29 3.74 3.15
N LYS A 348 -32.02 3.70 4.26
CA LYS A 348 -33.47 3.64 4.24
C LYS A 348 -34.08 4.83 3.48
N ARG A 349 -33.61 6.06 3.74
CA ARG A 349 -34.05 7.25 2.99
C ARG A 349 -33.76 7.12 1.49
N GLU A 350 -32.57 6.65 1.10
CA GLU A 350 -32.24 6.40 -0.32
C GLU A 350 -33.22 5.41 -0.97
N LEU A 351 -33.57 4.34 -0.25
CA LEU A 351 -34.53 3.33 -0.73
C LEU A 351 -35.95 3.89 -0.85
N ASP A 352 -36.41 4.66 0.14
CA ASP A 352 -37.74 5.28 0.15
C ASP A 352 -37.94 6.25 -1.03
N GLN A 353 -36.86 6.80 -1.61
CA GLN A 353 -36.89 7.63 -2.82
C GLN A 353 -36.53 6.87 -4.12
N GLY A 354 -36.74 5.55 -4.15
CA GLY A 354 -36.52 4.73 -5.35
C GLY A 354 -35.06 4.31 -5.58
N GLY A 355 -34.29 4.20 -4.49
CA GLY A 355 -32.91 3.70 -4.48
C GLY A 355 -31.85 4.69 -4.96
N ARG A 356 -32.23 5.95 -5.23
CA ARG A 356 -31.28 6.99 -5.65
C ARG A 356 -30.38 7.39 -4.49
N GLU A 357 -29.09 7.57 -4.76
CA GLU A 357 -28.15 8.06 -3.75
C GLU A 357 -28.52 9.48 -3.30
N ILE A 358 -28.38 9.76 -1.99
CA ILE A 358 -28.56 11.10 -1.44
C ILE A 358 -27.18 11.65 -1.12
N TRP A 359 -26.75 12.72 -1.81
CA TRP A 359 -25.48 13.38 -1.55
C TRP A 359 -25.70 14.75 -0.87
N PRO A 360 -25.72 14.84 0.49
CA PRO A 360 -25.98 16.08 1.21
C PRO A 360 -25.05 17.24 0.86
N ALA A 361 -23.78 16.97 0.53
CA ALA A 361 -22.80 17.99 0.16
C ALA A 361 -22.93 18.53 -1.27
N THR A 362 -23.88 18.00 -2.07
CA THR A 362 -24.10 18.48 -3.43
C THR A 362 -24.89 19.79 -3.41
N PRO A 363 -24.46 20.84 -4.14
CA PRO A 363 -25.21 22.08 -4.25
C PRO A 363 -26.65 21.83 -4.67
N LYS A 364 -27.59 22.50 -4.01
CA LYS A 364 -28.94 22.65 -4.57
C LYS A 364 -28.83 23.57 -5.80
N LEU A 365 -29.28 23.09 -6.95
CA LEU A 365 -29.20 23.85 -8.21
C LEU A 365 -30.24 24.97 -8.20
N TYR A 366 -29.79 26.20 -8.41
CA TYR A 366 -30.63 27.40 -8.50
C TYR A 366 -30.28 28.21 -9.75
N GLY A 367 -31.20 29.07 -10.19
CA GLY A 367 -30.96 30.03 -11.27
C GLY A 367 -30.62 29.35 -12.60
N GLU A 368 -29.62 29.87 -13.31
CA GLU A 368 -29.23 29.42 -14.66
C GLU A 368 -28.73 27.97 -14.72
N MET A 369 -28.31 27.40 -13.59
CA MET A 369 -27.79 26.04 -13.51
C MET A 369 -28.89 24.98 -13.39
N ASN A 370 -30.11 25.34 -12.99
CA ASN A 370 -31.23 24.43 -12.86
C ASN A 370 -32.06 24.39 -14.15
N THR A 371 -31.58 23.64 -15.14
CA THR A 371 -32.29 23.46 -16.42
C THR A 371 -33.07 22.15 -16.45
N GLY A 372 -34.20 22.11 -17.15
CA GLY A 372 -34.94 20.86 -17.39
C GLY A 372 -34.07 19.77 -18.01
N LYS A 373 -33.14 20.18 -18.90
CA LYS A 373 -32.18 19.30 -19.57
C LYS A 373 -31.18 18.64 -18.61
N LEU A 374 -30.68 19.37 -17.61
CA LEU A 374 -29.78 18.79 -16.60
C LEU A 374 -30.47 17.68 -15.81
N ASN A 375 -31.75 17.87 -15.46
CA ASN A 375 -32.52 16.84 -14.76
C ASN A 375 -32.74 15.59 -15.63
N GLU A 376 -32.93 15.76 -16.94
CA GLU A 376 -33.01 14.65 -17.91
C GLU A 376 -31.68 13.89 -18.00
N GLU A 377 -30.55 14.60 -18.12
CA GLU A 377 -29.20 14.01 -18.22
C GLU A 377 -28.79 13.28 -16.93
N GLU A 378 -29.09 13.85 -15.76
CA GLU A 378 -28.87 13.20 -14.46
C GLU A 378 -29.75 11.96 -14.28
N SER A 379 -30.99 11.99 -14.78
CA SER A 379 -31.86 10.81 -14.80
C SER A 379 -31.30 9.71 -15.69
N PHE A 380 -30.76 10.05 -16.86
CA PHE A 380 -30.10 9.10 -17.76
C PHE A 380 -28.90 8.41 -17.08
N CYS A 381 -28.00 9.15 -16.43
CA CYS A 381 -26.89 8.55 -15.66
C CYS A 381 -27.41 7.64 -14.53
N SER A 382 -28.42 8.10 -13.79
CA SER A 382 -29.03 7.32 -12.70
C SER A 382 -29.68 6.02 -13.20
N GLU A 383 -30.27 6.02 -14.39
CA GLU A 383 -30.87 4.85 -15.02
C GLU A 383 -29.81 3.84 -15.49
N LEU A 384 -28.68 4.31 -16.04
CA LEU A 384 -27.54 3.45 -16.39
C LEU A 384 -26.93 2.76 -15.16
N GLU A 385 -26.78 3.49 -14.07
CA GLU A 385 -26.29 2.93 -12.79
C GLU A 385 -27.25 1.85 -12.26
N LYS A 386 -28.56 2.10 -12.30
CA LYS A 386 -29.59 1.11 -11.94
C LYS A 386 -29.54 -0.13 -12.84
N ALA A 387 -29.37 0.03 -14.15
CA ALA A 387 -29.24 -1.08 -15.09
C ALA A 387 -27.99 -1.93 -14.82
N SER A 388 -26.87 -1.30 -14.44
CA SER A 388 -25.66 -2.02 -14.02
C SER A 388 -25.87 -2.86 -12.75
N CYS A 389 -26.75 -2.41 -11.85
CA CYS A 389 -27.09 -3.10 -10.61
C CYS A 389 -28.10 -4.24 -10.85
N GLY A 390 -29.05 -4.05 -11.77
CA GLY A 390 -29.99 -5.10 -12.21
C GLY A 390 -29.29 -6.26 -12.94
N ALA A 391 -28.29 -5.96 -13.79
CA ALA A 391 -27.47 -6.99 -14.44
C ALA A 391 -26.63 -7.80 -13.43
N ARG A 392 -26.24 -7.21 -12.29
CA ARG A 392 -25.58 -7.92 -11.18
C ARG A 392 -26.54 -8.83 -10.41
N GLN A 393 -27.84 -8.55 -10.40
CA GLN A 393 -28.85 -9.39 -9.73
C GLN A 393 -29.16 -10.69 -10.49
N GLU A 394 -29.15 -10.68 -11.82
CA GLU A 394 -29.27 -11.91 -12.62
C GLU A 394 -28.01 -12.78 -12.52
N LEU A 395 -26.82 -12.16 -12.39
CA LEU A 395 -25.57 -12.85 -12.08
C LEU A 395 -25.54 -13.43 -10.65
N ALA A 396 -26.22 -12.79 -9.68
CA ALA A 396 -26.25 -13.24 -8.29
C ALA A 396 -26.96 -14.59 -8.08
N CYS A 397 -27.90 -14.98 -8.95
CA CYS A 397 -28.56 -16.28 -8.87
C CYS A 397 -27.66 -17.43 -9.38
N CYS A 398 -26.66 -17.14 -10.22
CA CYS A 398 -25.66 -18.12 -10.65
C CYS A 398 -24.42 -18.18 -9.73
N LEU A 399 -24.25 -17.22 -8.83
CA LEU A 399 -23.04 -17.06 -8.00
C LEU A 399 -23.01 -17.85 -6.70
N THR A 400 -24.09 -18.57 -6.34
CA THR A 400 -24.12 -19.46 -5.16
C THR A 400 -23.19 -20.69 -5.31
N LEU A 401 -22.49 -20.84 -6.43
CA LEU A 401 -21.57 -21.95 -6.71
C LEU A 401 -20.18 -21.53 -7.21
N MET A 402 -19.77 -20.27 -7.10
CA MET A 402 -18.40 -19.87 -7.41
C MET A 402 -17.66 -19.36 -6.17
N THR A 403 -16.72 -20.17 -5.70
CA THR A 403 -15.55 -19.76 -4.93
C THR A 403 -14.99 -18.44 -5.47
N MET A 404 -14.73 -17.45 -4.60
CA MET A 404 -14.00 -16.23 -4.98
C MET A 404 -12.65 -16.65 -5.58
N ALA A 405 -12.46 -16.44 -6.88
CA ALA A 405 -11.20 -16.72 -7.53
C ALA A 405 -10.11 -15.79 -6.93
N PRO A 406 -8.89 -16.30 -6.68
CA PRO A 406 -7.78 -15.49 -6.17
C PRO A 406 -7.42 -14.36 -7.15
N LEU A 407 -6.75 -13.32 -6.63
CA LEU A 407 -6.17 -12.28 -7.48
C LEU A 407 -5.03 -12.93 -8.30
N GLU A 408 -5.18 -13.00 -9.62
CA GLU A 408 -4.26 -13.75 -10.50
C GLU A 408 -3.40 -12.82 -11.37
N ILE A 409 -2.18 -13.24 -11.67
CA ILE A 409 -1.33 -12.59 -12.68
C ILE A 409 -1.93 -12.84 -14.07
N PRO A 410 -2.24 -11.79 -14.86
CA PRO A 410 -2.97 -11.94 -16.11
C PRO A 410 -2.17 -12.74 -17.13
N ILE A 411 -2.85 -13.61 -17.89
CA ILE A 411 -2.30 -14.33 -19.04
C ILE A 411 -2.76 -13.61 -20.31
N ILE A 412 -1.80 -13.13 -21.09
CA ILE A 412 -2.01 -12.36 -22.32
C ILE A 412 -1.70 -13.26 -23.51
N ASP A 413 -2.63 -13.35 -24.46
CA ASP A 413 -2.39 -14.01 -25.74
C ASP A 413 -1.60 -13.09 -26.67
N PHE A 414 -0.29 -13.34 -26.75
CA PHE A 414 0.65 -12.55 -27.51
C PHE A 414 0.53 -12.75 -29.03
N SER A 415 -0.22 -13.76 -29.48
CA SER A 415 -0.45 -13.98 -30.92
C SER A 415 -1.14 -12.79 -31.58
N GLY A 416 -1.94 -12.02 -30.81
CA GLY A 416 -2.56 -10.78 -31.26
C GLY A 416 -1.56 -9.73 -31.75
N PHE A 417 -0.33 -9.71 -31.22
CA PHE A 417 0.73 -8.79 -31.67
C PHE A 417 1.22 -9.11 -33.09
N TYR A 418 1.22 -10.40 -33.47
CA TYR A 418 1.60 -10.85 -34.81
C TYR A 418 0.44 -10.82 -35.81
N SER A 419 -0.77 -10.49 -35.34
CA SER A 419 -1.96 -10.39 -36.18
C SER A 419 -1.85 -9.23 -37.18
N GLN A 420 -2.47 -9.41 -38.35
CA GLN A 420 -2.67 -8.33 -39.32
C GLN A 420 -3.85 -7.41 -38.95
N ASP A 421 -4.65 -7.79 -37.94
CA ASP A 421 -5.75 -6.98 -37.41
C ASP A 421 -5.22 -5.94 -36.40
N PRO A 422 -5.29 -4.63 -36.69
CA PRO A 422 -4.84 -3.59 -35.79
C PRO A 422 -5.54 -3.61 -34.42
N ALA A 423 -6.80 -4.06 -34.34
CA ALA A 423 -7.54 -4.11 -33.10
C ALA A 423 -6.99 -5.19 -32.16
N GLN A 424 -6.60 -6.35 -32.69
CA GLN A 424 -5.95 -7.41 -31.91
C GLN A 424 -4.57 -6.99 -31.43
N LYS A 425 -3.79 -6.31 -32.29
CA LYS A 425 -2.49 -5.75 -31.90
C LYS A 425 -2.64 -4.71 -30.78
N GLN A 426 -3.59 -3.80 -30.91
CA GLN A 426 -3.86 -2.77 -29.90
C GLN A 426 -4.32 -3.40 -28.57
N LYS A 427 -5.15 -4.45 -28.60
CA LYS A 427 -5.57 -5.17 -27.40
C LYS A 427 -4.38 -5.72 -26.61
N VAL A 428 -3.38 -6.31 -27.27
CA VAL A 428 -2.15 -6.78 -26.60
C VAL A 428 -1.39 -5.61 -25.99
N VAL A 429 -1.26 -4.50 -26.71
CA VAL A 429 -0.60 -3.28 -26.23
C VAL A 429 -1.27 -2.74 -24.97
N ASP A 430 -2.59 -2.68 -24.94
CA ASP A 430 -3.36 -2.19 -23.78
C ASP A 430 -3.26 -3.14 -22.58
N GLN A 431 -3.36 -4.45 -22.79
CA GLN A 431 -3.20 -5.43 -21.70
C GLN A 431 -1.79 -5.40 -21.08
N VAL A 432 -0.76 -5.23 -21.91
CA VAL A 432 0.62 -5.04 -21.42
C VAL A 432 0.74 -3.71 -20.69
N ARG A 433 0.19 -2.61 -21.23
CA ARG A 433 0.15 -1.30 -20.56
C ARG A 433 -0.43 -1.40 -19.15
N ASP A 434 -1.61 -2.01 -19.02
CA ASP A 434 -2.32 -2.13 -17.76
C ASP A 434 -1.53 -2.97 -16.75
N SER A 435 -0.94 -4.09 -17.21
CA SER A 435 -0.09 -4.93 -16.37
C SER A 435 1.15 -4.18 -15.88
N CYS A 436 1.82 -3.43 -16.76
CA CYS A 436 2.99 -2.63 -16.43
C CYS A 436 2.70 -1.48 -15.46
N LEU A 437 1.51 -0.87 -15.53
CA LEU A 437 1.07 0.18 -14.61
C LEU A 437 0.69 -0.38 -13.23
N TYR A 438 0.06 -1.56 -13.19
CA TYR A 438 -0.44 -2.15 -11.94
C TYR A 438 0.66 -2.81 -11.12
N ASN A 439 1.24 -3.91 -11.61
CA ASN A 439 2.17 -4.76 -10.86
C ASN A 439 3.49 -5.02 -11.59
N GLY A 440 3.62 -4.65 -12.87
CA GLY A 440 4.81 -4.95 -13.66
C GLY A 440 5.01 -6.43 -14.01
N PHE A 441 3.99 -7.28 -13.80
CA PHE A 441 4.04 -8.73 -13.98
C PHE A 441 2.83 -9.24 -14.79
N PHE A 442 3.10 -10.07 -15.79
CA PHE A 442 2.08 -10.74 -16.60
C PHE A 442 2.64 -12.04 -17.18
N GLN A 443 1.78 -12.93 -17.61
CA GLN A 443 2.15 -14.11 -18.37
C GLN A 443 1.82 -13.89 -19.85
N ILE A 444 2.62 -14.44 -20.75
CA ILE A 444 2.34 -14.44 -22.18
C ILE A 444 2.29 -15.86 -22.72
N VAL A 445 1.27 -16.14 -23.54
CA VAL A 445 1.14 -17.36 -24.37
C VAL A 445 1.02 -16.95 -25.84
N GLY A 446 1.03 -17.90 -26.78
CA GLY A 446 0.90 -17.58 -28.20
C GLY A 446 2.08 -16.78 -28.79
N HIS A 447 3.21 -16.76 -28.08
CA HIS A 447 4.44 -16.10 -28.49
C HIS A 447 5.27 -16.94 -29.48
N SER A 448 6.36 -16.39 -30.01
CA SER A 448 7.16 -16.99 -31.09
C SER A 448 8.08 -18.15 -30.67
N VAL A 449 8.39 -18.32 -29.38
CA VAL A 449 9.30 -19.40 -28.91
C VAL A 449 8.62 -20.78 -28.93
N PRO A 450 9.11 -21.76 -29.72
CA PRO A 450 8.49 -23.08 -29.81
C PRO A 450 8.51 -23.86 -28.49
N LEU A 451 7.39 -24.51 -28.16
CA LEU A 451 7.27 -25.34 -26.95
C LEU A 451 8.32 -26.46 -26.87
N GLN A 452 8.76 -27.00 -28.02
CA GLN A 452 9.82 -28.00 -28.08
C GLN A 452 11.15 -27.46 -27.57
N GLN A 453 11.51 -26.21 -27.90
CA GLN A 453 12.75 -25.59 -27.41
C GLN A 453 12.67 -25.34 -25.90
N GLN A 454 11.52 -24.88 -25.39
CA GLN A 454 11.28 -24.72 -23.95
C GLN A 454 11.49 -26.05 -23.19
N LYS A 455 10.91 -27.14 -23.70
CA LYS A 455 11.06 -28.48 -23.12
C LYS A 455 12.50 -28.97 -23.18
N ALA A 456 13.19 -28.77 -24.31
CA ALA A 456 14.57 -29.19 -24.50
C ALA A 456 15.52 -28.50 -23.51
N VAL A 457 15.42 -27.17 -23.35
CA VAL A 457 16.28 -26.43 -22.41
C VAL A 457 15.99 -26.80 -20.94
N MET A 458 14.72 -27.09 -20.60
CA MET A 458 14.34 -27.55 -19.25
C MET A 458 14.92 -28.93 -18.93
N GLU A 459 14.87 -29.88 -19.87
CA GLU A 459 15.48 -31.20 -19.70
C GLU A 459 17.01 -31.10 -19.62
N ASN A 460 17.62 -30.19 -20.39
CA ASN A 460 19.04 -29.91 -20.30
C ASN A 460 19.44 -29.35 -18.93
N ALA A 461 18.65 -28.46 -18.33
CA ALA A 461 18.88 -27.99 -16.97
C ALA A 461 18.92 -29.16 -15.97
N LYS A 462 17.97 -30.10 -16.06
CA LYS A 462 17.95 -31.30 -15.21
C LYS A 462 19.20 -32.16 -15.41
N LYS A 463 19.60 -32.41 -16.65
CA LYS A 463 20.83 -33.17 -16.96
C LYS A 463 22.07 -32.52 -16.35
N LEU A 464 22.18 -31.20 -16.48
CA LEU A 464 23.27 -30.42 -15.89
C LEU A 464 23.31 -30.55 -14.36
N PHE A 465 22.19 -30.32 -13.69
CA PHE A 465 22.17 -30.29 -12.22
C PHE A 465 22.31 -31.68 -11.58
N ASN A 466 22.02 -32.75 -12.33
CA ASN A 466 22.30 -34.14 -11.98
C ASN A 466 23.79 -34.53 -12.07
N LEU A 467 24.66 -33.70 -12.66
CA LEU A 467 26.09 -33.97 -12.65
C LEU A 467 26.66 -33.93 -11.21
N PRO A 468 27.70 -34.73 -10.91
CA PRO A 468 28.44 -34.60 -9.66
C PRO A 468 28.91 -33.16 -9.44
N LEU A 469 28.89 -32.70 -8.18
CA LEU A 469 29.28 -31.33 -7.82
C LEU A 469 30.68 -30.96 -8.36
N GLU A 470 31.62 -31.91 -8.31
CA GLU A 470 32.97 -31.73 -8.83
C GLU A 470 33.00 -31.39 -10.32
N GLU A 471 32.13 -32.01 -11.14
CA GLU A 471 32.01 -31.69 -12.56
C GLU A 471 31.38 -30.31 -12.80
N LYS A 472 30.36 -29.95 -12.00
CA LYS A 472 29.73 -28.62 -12.06
C LYS A 472 30.73 -27.52 -11.68
N GLN A 473 31.57 -27.75 -10.68
CA GLN A 473 32.58 -26.78 -10.22
C GLN A 473 33.72 -26.53 -11.21
N LYS A 474 34.02 -27.45 -12.13
CA LYS A 474 35.02 -27.22 -13.19
C LYS A 474 34.67 -26.03 -14.09
N VAL A 475 33.37 -25.76 -14.24
CA VAL A 475 32.83 -24.64 -15.01
C VAL A 475 32.23 -23.57 -14.11
N ALA A 476 32.71 -23.44 -12.87
CA ALA A 476 32.27 -22.42 -11.92
C ALA A 476 32.45 -21.01 -12.49
N LYS A 477 31.46 -20.14 -12.27
CA LYS A 477 31.50 -18.77 -12.78
C LYS A 477 32.59 -17.92 -12.12
N GLU A 478 33.02 -18.30 -10.92
CA GLU A 478 34.13 -17.70 -10.19
C GLU A 478 35.48 -17.92 -10.88
N ASN A 479 35.56 -18.86 -11.84
CA ASN A 479 36.77 -19.10 -12.62
C ASN A 479 37.01 -18.01 -13.69
N ASN A 480 36.06 -17.08 -13.88
CA ASN A 480 36.17 -15.99 -14.85
C ASN A 480 35.61 -14.66 -14.32
N THR A 481 35.85 -13.57 -15.06
CA THR A 481 35.39 -12.22 -14.67
C THR A 481 34.17 -11.74 -15.45
N TRP A 482 33.62 -12.56 -16.35
CA TRP A 482 32.51 -12.20 -17.25
C TRP A 482 31.20 -12.96 -16.93
N ASN A 483 31.13 -13.57 -15.75
CA ASN A 483 29.90 -14.10 -15.13
C ASN A 483 29.21 -15.20 -15.95
N ARG A 484 29.99 -16.18 -16.44
CA ARG A 484 29.50 -17.36 -17.16
C ARG A 484 29.80 -18.65 -16.43
N GLY A 485 28.90 -19.62 -16.47
CA GLY A 485 29.09 -20.94 -15.85
C GLY A 485 28.30 -21.15 -14.56
N TYR A 486 28.71 -22.17 -13.80
CA TYR A 486 27.98 -22.69 -12.64
C TYR A 486 28.07 -21.76 -11.43
N GLU A 487 26.93 -21.53 -10.78
CA GLU A 487 26.76 -20.83 -9.52
C GLU A 487 26.40 -21.82 -8.43
N MET A 488 27.25 -21.91 -7.40
CA MET A 488 27.08 -22.84 -6.30
C MET A 488 25.82 -22.53 -5.47
N LEU A 489 25.21 -23.60 -4.94
CA LEU A 489 24.14 -23.53 -3.95
C LEU A 489 24.52 -22.59 -2.79
N ARG A 490 23.60 -21.73 -2.33
CA ARG A 490 23.81 -20.80 -1.20
C ARG A 490 24.92 -19.76 -1.43
N SER A 491 25.15 -19.37 -2.68
CA SER A 491 26.15 -18.35 -3.04
C SER A 491 25.65 -16.89 -2.96
N GLN A 492 24.34 -16.66 -2.85
CA GLN A 492 23.71 -15.33 -2.96
C GLN A 492 22.72 -15.04 -1.81
N ILE A 493 22.61 -13.76 -1.42
CA ILE A 493 21.59 -13.22 -0.50
C ILE A 493 20.98 -11.98 -1.16
N LEU A 494 19.74 -12.06 -1.64
CA LEU A 494 19.01 -10.91 -2.18
C LEU A 494 18.18 -10.15 -1.13
N GLU A 495 17.70 -10.84 -0.11
CA GLU A 495 16.86 -10.26 0.95
C GLU A 495 17.61 -10.17 2.27
N GLU A 496 17.65 -8.97 2.84
CA GLU A 496 18.33 -8.73 4.11
C GLU A 496 17.66 -9.49 5.25
N GLY A 497 18.46 -10.02 6.17
CA GLY A 497 17.95 -10.80 7.31
C GLY A 497 17.58 -12.26 7.01
N THR A 498 17.76 -12.75 5.78
CA THR A 498 17.51 -14.16 5.40
C THR A 498 18.79 -14.99 5.31
N GLN A 499 18.68 -16.33 5.25
CA GLN A 499 19.83 -17.18 4.92
C GLN A 499 20.16 -17.12 3.43
N PRO A 500 21.39 -17.51 3.03
CA PRO A 500 21.73 -17.72 1.63
C PRO A 500 20.74 -18.63 0.91
N GLU A 501 20.41 -18.23 -0.32
CA GLU A 501 19.36 -18.81 -1.16
C GLU A 501 19.56 -20.31 -1.43
N LEU A 502 18.46 -21.07 -1.31
CA LEU A 502 18.39 -22.48 -1.67
C LEU A 502 18.16 -22.65 -3.19
N LYS A 503 19.12 -22.17 -3.97
CA LYS A 503 19.23 -22.45 -5.39
C LYS A 503 20.68 -22.60 -5.83
N GLU A 504 20.90 -23.46 -6.81
CA GLU A 504 22.10 -23.44 -7.65
C GLU A 504 21.72 -22.92 -9.05
N GLY A 505 22.70 -22.46 -9.82
CA GLY A 505 22.45 -21.83 -11.11
C GLY A 505 23.52 -22.11 -12.16
N PHE A 506 23.21 -21.80 -13.41
CA PHE A 506 24.18 -21.86 -14.50
C PHE A 506 23.94 -20.73 -15.50
N TYR A 507 24.95 -19.90 -15.71
CA TYR A 507 24.87 -18.64 -16.45
C TYR A 507 25.33 -18.84 -17.89
N ILE A 508 24.43 -18.55 -18.82
CA ILE A 508 24.64 -18.58 -20.26
C ILE A 508 24.29 -17.20 -20.82
N GLY A 509 24.92 -16.80 -21.91
CA GLY A 509 24.38 -15.72 -22.75
C GLY A 509 24.92 -15.81 -24.16
N ALA A 510 25.00 -14.68 -24.85
CA ALA A 510 25.58 -14.63 -26.18
C ALA A 510 27.00 -15.24 -26.17
N GLU A 511 27.29 -16.05 -27.18
CA GLU A 511 28.62 -16.63 -27.38
C GLU A 511 29.54 -15.52 -27.89
N ILE A 512 30.32 -14.94 -26.98
CA ILE A 512 31.21 -13.81 -27.25
C ILE A 512 32.66 -14.33 -27.23
N PRO A 513 33.33 -14.46 -28.38
CA PRO A 513 34.73 -14.91 -28.42
C PRO A 513 35.69 -13.86 -27.85
N GLU A 514 36.91 -14.28 -27.53
CA GLU A 514 37.90 -13.44 -26.85
C GLU A 514 38.42 -12.27 -27.70
N ASP A 515 38.25 -12.33 -29.02
CA ASP A 515 38.59 -11.27 -29.96
C ASP A 515 37.43 -10.27 -30.18
N HIS A 516 36.26 -10.52 -29.59
CA HIS A 516 35.11 -9.64 -29.72
C HIS A 516 35.32 -8.34 -28.90
N PRO A 517 34.93 -7.15 -29.42
CA PRO A 517 35.11 -5.89 -28.72
C PRO A 517 34.53 -5.85 -27.31
N TYR A 518 33.39 -6.49 -27.06
CA TYR A 518 32.80 -6.54 -25.71
C TYR A 518 33.67 -7.31 -24.71
N PHE A 519 34.35 -8.39 -25.14
CA PHE A 519 35.25 -9.12 -24.26
C PHE A 519 36.53 -8.32 -23.99
N ILE A 520 37.15 -7.79 -25.05
CA ILE A 520 38.38 -6.98 -24.96
C ILE A 520 38.18 -5.79 -24.03
N ASN A 521 37.03 -5.12 -24.15
CA ASN A 521 36.69 -3.95 -23.34
C ASN A 521 36.03 -4.30 -22.00
N LYS A 522 35.97 -5.58 -21.63
CA LYS A 522 35.41 -6.08 -20.37
C LYS A 522 34.00 -5.59 -20.09
N LYS A 523 33.16 -5.55 -21.12
CA LYS A 523 31.76 -5.14 -20.99
C LYS A 523 30.99 -6.09 -20.11
N LEU A 524 29.97 -5.56 -19.43
CA LEU A 524 29.06 -6.29 -18.55
C LEU A 524 28.72 -7.69 -19.09
N ASN A 525 28.99 -8.72 -18.29
CA ASN A 525 28.63 -10.13 -18.55
C ASN A 525 28.99 -10.64 -19.97
N SER A 526 30.10 -10.17 -20.55
CA SER A 526 30.46 -10.44 -21.95
C SER A 526 31.70 -11.32 -22.09
N GLY A 527 31.52 -12.56 -22.52
CA GLY A 527 32.60 -13.50 -22.85
C GLY A 527 32.10 -14.91 -23.15
N PRO A 528 33.02 -15.87 -23.40
CA PRO A 528 32.69 -17.22 -23.82
C PRO A 528 31.86 -17.97 -22.78
N ASN A 529 30.88 -18.75 -23.23
CA ASN A 529 30.10 -19.62 -22.35
C ASN A 529 30.97 -20.79 -21.84
N GLN A 530 30.69 -21.27 -20.62
CA GLN A 530 31.51 -22.29 -19.95
C GLN A 530 30.84 -23.67 -20.02
N TRP A 531 30.99 -24.39 -21.13
CA TRP A 531 30.24 -25.61 -21.39
C TRP A 531 30.71 -26.83 -20.55
N PRO A 532 29.81 -27.52 -19.83
CA PRO A 532 30.14 -28.56 -18.84
C PRO A 532 30.55 -29.88 -19.49
N GLN A 533 31.86 -30.11 -19.61
CA GLN A 533 32.43 -31.32 -20.25
C GLN A 533 31.94 -32.64 -19.63
N GLY A 534 31.53 -32.62 -18.35
CA GLY A 534 30.96 -33.77 -17.65
C GLY A 534 29.68 -34.35 -18.27
N LEU A 535 29.02 -33.63 -19.20
CA LEU A 535 27.88 -34.16 -19.97
C LEU A 535 28.26 -35.22 -21.02
N GLY A 536 29.55 -35.34 -21.38
CA GLY A 536 30.01 -36.32 -22.36
C GLY A 536 29.28 -36.20 -23.70
N ASN A 537 28.63 -37.28 -24.15
CA ASN A 537 27.93 -37.34 -25.43
C ASN A 537 26.73 -36.36 -25.53
N ASP A 538 26.17 -35.92 -24.39
CA ASP A 538 25.06 -34.98 -24.35
C ASP A 538 25.50 -33.52 -24.52
N LEU A 539 26.81 -33.22 -24.47
CA LEU A 539 27.35 -31.86 -24.45
C LEU A 539 26.92 -31.02 -25.66
N GLU A 540 27.04 -31.56 -26.87
CA GLU A 540 26.73 -30.81 -28.09
C GLU A 540 25.22 -30.54 -28.21
N GLY A 541 24.39 -31.52 -27.81
CA GLY A 541 22.94 -31.34 -27.71
C GLY A 541 22.55 -30.31 -26.65
N PHE A 542 23.23 -30.30 -25.51
CA PHE A 542 23.05 -29.30 -24.46
C PHE A 542 23.37 -27.90 -24.95
N ARG A 543 24.54 -27.73 -25.59
CA ARG A 543 25.00 -26.46 -26.14
C ARG A 543 24.05 -25.94 -27.21
N SER A 544 23.75 -26.76 -28.22
CA SER A 544 22.90 -26.37 -29.36
C SER A 544 21.51 -25.97 -28.91
N ALA A 545 20.83 -26.80 -28.11
CA ALA A 545 19.48 -26.49 -27.64
C ALA A 545 19.44 -25.27 -26.70
N SER A 546 20.47 -25.05 -25.88
CA SER A 546 20.56 -23.86 -25.03
C SER A 546 20.71 -22.58 -25.86
N MET A 547 21.54 -22.61 -26.90
CA MET A 547 21.76 -21.44 -27.77
C MET A 547 20.59 -21.18 -28.73
N GLU A 548 19.94 -22.22 -29.25
CA GLU A 548 18.70 -22.09 -30.02
C GLU A 548 17.60 -21.42 -29.19
N TYR A 549 17.37 -21.92 -27.97
CA TYR A 549 16.40 -21.32 -27.05
C TYR A 549 16.79 -19.88 -26.69
N TYR A 550 18.07 -19.62 -26.40
CA TYR A 550 18.57 -18.27 -26.10
C TYR A 550 18.26 -17.29 -27.23
N SER A 551 18.52 -17.69 -28.48
CA SER A 551 18.25 -16.86 -29.67
C SER A 551 16.76 -16.58 -29.83
N SER A 552 15.91 -17.60 -29.69
CA SER A 552 14.45 -17.44 -29.78
C SER A 552 13.90 -16.55 -28.67
N ALA A 553 14.40 -16.73 -27.44
CA ALA A 553 14.02 -15.88 -26.30
C ALA A 553 14.47 -14.42 -26.53
N LEU A 554 15.68 -14.19 -27.03
CA LEU A 554 16.13 -12.82 -27.31
C LEU A 554 15.29 -12.15 -28.42
N SER A 555 14.89 -12.90 -29.45
CA SER A 555 13.96 -12.41 -30.47
C SER A 555 12.60 -12.04 -29.87
N LEU A 556 12.05 -12.88 -28.99
CA LEU A 556 10.80 -12.58 -28.29
C LEU A 556 10.94 -11.35 -27.38
N ALA A 557 12.07 -11.20 -26.70
CA ALA A 557 12.35 -10.01 -25.90
C ALA A 557 12.34 -8.74 -26.77
N SER A 558 12.89 -8.78 -27.98
CA SER A 558 12.79 -7.66 -28.92
C SER A 558 11.34 -7.33 -29.30
N ASP A 559 10.49 -8.34 -29.51
CA ASP A 559 9.06 -8.14 -29.77
C ASP A 559 8.32 -7.57 -28.54
N LEU A 560 8.63 -8.02 -27.33
CA LEU A 560 8.11 -7.42 -26.10
C LEU A 560 8.53 -5.95 -25.95
N MET A 561 9.78 -5.61 -26.26
CA MET A 561 10.23 -4.22 -26.24
C MET A 561 9.46 -3.36 -27.25
N ARG A 562 9.11 -3.90 -28.43
CA ARG A 562 8.24 -3.20 -29.41
C ARG A 562 6.84 -2.96 -28.85
N VAL A 563 6.24 -3.94 -28.17
CA VAL A 563 4.94 -3.76 -27.49
C VAL A 563 5.04 -2.72 -26.39
N LEU A 564 6.10 -2.72 -25.59
CA LEU A 564 6.35 -1.73 -24.54
C LEU A 564 6.54 -0.31 -25.10
N ALA A 565 7.13 -0.17 -26.29
CA ALA A 565 7.23 1.12 -26.95
C ALA A 565 5.84 1.66 -27.30
N LEU A 566 5.02 0.85 -27.95
CA LEU A 566 3.64 1.21 -28.29
C LEU A 566 2.80 1.50 -27.04
N SER A 567 2.98 0.72 -25.96
CA SER A 567 2.24 0.91 -24.70
C SER A 567 2.62 2.22 -23.98
N LEU A 568 3.75 2.83 -24.32
CA LEU A 568 4.21 4.14 -23.85
C LEU A 568 3.92 5.28 -24.84
N ASP A 569 3.11 5.02 -25.87
CA ASP A 569 2.78 5.95 -26.95
C ASP A 569 4.04 6.42 -27.72
N LEU A 570 5.01 5.52 -27.89
CA LEU A 570 6.23 5.72 -28.67
C LEU A 570 6.15 4.98 -30.02
N GLU A 571 7.07 5.31 -30.92
CA GLU A 571 7.26 4.52 -32.15
C GLU A 571 7.68 3.08 -31.81
N GLU A 572 7.16 2.11 -32.58
CA GLU A 572 7.39 0.69 -32.32
C GLU A 572 8.88 0.31 -32.25
N SER A 573 9.73 0.98 -33.03
CA SER A 573 11.19 0.77 -33.09
C SER A 573 11.98 1.56 -32.04
N TYR A 574 11.34 2.25 -31.10
CA TYR A 574 12.01 3.16 -30.16
C TYR A 574 13.17 2.49 -29.41
N PHE A 575 13.02 1.22 -29.01
CA PHE A 575 14.03 0.48 -28.25
C PHE A 575 15.04 -0.29 -29.11
N SER A 576 15.01 -0.18 -30.45
CA SER A 576 15.89 -0.97 -31.33
C SER A 576 17.38 -0.76 -31.05
N LYS A 577 17.82 0.48 -30.80
CA LYS A 577 19.22 0.80 -30.45
C LYS A 577 19.65 0.26 -29.10
N PHE A 578 18.71 0.16 -28.16
CA PHE A 578 18.96 -0.48 -26.87
C PHE A 578 19.12 -1.99 -27.02
N MET A 579 18.42 -2.59 -27.98
CA MET A 579 18.52 -4.03 -28.28
C MET A 579 19.72 -4.39 -29.18
N GLU A 580 20.29 -3.43 -29.90
CA GLU A 580 21.46 -3.64 -30.75
C GLU A 580 22.70 -3.97 -29.90
N GLY A 581 23.18 -5.21 -29.96
CA GLY A 581 24.25 -5.67 -29.07
C GLY A 581 23.79 -5.84 -27.61
N ALA A 582 22.50 -6.12 -27.39
CA ALA A 582 22.00 -6.29 -26.02
C ALA A 582 22.73 -7.40 -25.28
N VAL A 583 23.15 -7.10 -24.05
CA VAL A 583 23.53 -8.15 -23.10
C VAL A 583 22.27 -8.71 -22.47
N ALA A 584 22.04 -10.00 -22.72
CA ALA A 584 21.04 -10.79 -22.03
C ALA A 584 21.69 -12.02 -21.38
N THR A 585 21.35 -12.26 -20.12
CA THR A 585 21.86 -13.40 -19.34
C THR A 585 20.72 -14.39 -19.11
N MET A 586 20.88 -15.60 -19.61
CA MET A 586 20.01 -16.74 -19.31
C MET A 586 20.59 -17.49 -18.11
N ARG A 587 19.76 -17.76 -17.10
CA ARG A 587 20.14 -18.61 -15.96
C ARG A 587 19.31 -19.87 -15.97
N LEU A 588 19.95 -21.03 -16.04
CA LEU A 588 19.29 -22.27 -15.65
C LEU A 588 19.32 -22.32 -14.12
N LEU A 589 18.17 -22.48 -13.46
CA LEU A 589 18.08 -22.50 -12.00
C LEU A 589 17.48 -23.83 -11.53
N HIS A 590 18.09 -24.38 -10.48
CA HIS A 590 17.60 -25.56 -9.77
C HIS A 590 17.40 -25.21 -8.29
N TYR A 591 16.21 -25.55 -7.80
CA TYR A 591 15.81 -25.38 -6.41
C TYR A 591 15.59 -26.78 -5.82
N PRO A 592 16.44 -27.20 -4.86
CA PRO A 592 16.23 -28.45 -4.16
C PRO A 592 14.85 -28.52 -3.50
N SER A 593 14.36 -29.74 -3.30
CA SER A 593 13.17 -29.99 -2.49
C SER A 593 13.37 -29.47 -1.06
N GLN A 594 12.32 -28.87 -0.49
CA GLN A 594 12.32 -28.36 0.88
C GLN A 594 11.25 -29.10 1.70
N PRO A 595 11.51 -29.41 2.98
CA PRO A 595 10.50 -29.92 3.89
C PRO A 595 9.31 -28.96 3.99
N ALA A 596 8.09 -29.49 4.07
CA ALA A 596 6.87 -28.69 4.16
C ALA A 596 6.80 -27.82 5.44
N ASP A 597 7.57 -28.14 6.48
CA ASP A 597 7.69 -27.45 7.76
C ASP A 597 8.92 -26.55 7.87
N ALA A 598 9.67 -26.34 6.78
CA ALA A 598 10.81 -25.43 6.77
C ALA A 598 10.39 -23.99 7.07
N ASP A 599 11.15 -23.27 7.89
CA ASP A 599 10.89 -21.88 8.22
C ASP A 599 10.99 -21.00 6.96
N GLU A 600 9.84 -20.51 6.48
CA GLU A 600 9.69 -19.69 5.28
C GLU A 600 10.42 -18.34 5.37
N LYS A 601 10.64 -17.81 6.59
CA LYS A 601 11.37 -16.56 6.77
C LYS A 601 12.87 -16.78 6.57
N LEU A 602 13.39 -17.93 7.00
CA LEU A 602 14.82 -18.22 6.99
C LEU A 602 15.29 -18.98 5.75
N THR A 603 14.42 -19.78 5.13
CA THR A 603 14.79 -20.69 4.04
C THR A 603 13.99 -20.36 2.79
N ARG A 604 14.64 -19.71 1.82
CA ARG A 604 14.00 -19.27 0.57
C ARG A 604 14.71 -19.87 -0.62
N GLY A 605 13.96 -20.23 -1.66
CA GLY A 605 14.54 -20.55 -2.96
C GLY A 605 15.23 -19.32 -3.54
N ILE A 606 14.53 -18.18 -3.55
CA ILE A 606 15.07 -16.83 -3.78
C ILE A 606 14.37 -15.85 -2.81
N GLY A 607 15.14 -14.95 -2.20
CA GLY A 607 14.62 -13.87 -1.34
C GLY A 607 13.77 -12.85 -2.09
N ALA A 608 12.98 -12.06 -1.36
CA ALA A 608 12.20 -10.96 -1.91
C ALA A 608 13.12 -9.89 -2.53
N HIS A 609 12.95 -9.62 -3.82
CA HIS A 609 13.81 -8.70 -4.57
C HIS A 609 13.13 -8.13 -5.82
N THR A 610 13.78 -7.16 -6.46
CA THR A 610 13.45 -6.65 -7.80
C THR A 610 14.58 -7.00 -8.77
N ASP A 611 14.25 -7.13 -10.05
CA ASP A 611 15.24 -7.35 -11.10
C ASP A 611 15.93 -6.06 -11.51
N PHE A 612 17.18 -6.15 -11.99
CA PHE A 612 18.00 -4.96 -12.27
C PHE A 612 17.87 -4.43 -13.69
N GLY A 613 17.66 -5.33 -14.67
CA GLY A 613 17.63 -5.03 -16.10
C GLY A 613 16.37 -4.30 -16.57
N ALA A 614 16.10 -4.34 -17.88
CA ALA A 614 14.89 -3.75 -18.43
C ALA A 614 13.69 -4.69 -18.27
N ILE A 615 13.81 -5.92 -18.77
CA ILE A 615 12.77 -6.95 -18.66
C ILE A 615 13.40 -8.31 -18.33
N THR A 616 12.60 -9.17 -17.72
CA THR A 616 12.90 -10.57 -17.48
C THR A 616 11.80 -11.42 -18.10
N MET A 617 12.20 -12.49 -18.77
CA MET A 617 11.30 -13.54 -19.25
C MET A 617 11.64 -14.84 -18.55
N LEU A 618 10.69 -15.37 -17.79
CA LEU A 618 10.88 -16.54 -16.95
C LEU A 618 10.06 -17.71 -17.47
N LEU A 619 10.76 -18.76 -17.88
CA LEU A 619 10.16 -20.06 -18.10
C LEU A 619 10.14 -20.85 -16.78
N GLN A 620 8.96 -21.32 -16.38
CA GLN A 620 8.79 -22.16 -15.19
C GLN A 620 8.59 -23.63 -15.62
N ASP A 621 9.01 -24.58 -14.78
CA ASP A 621 8.57 -25.98 -14.92
C ASP A 621 7.15 -26.15 -14.35
N LYS A 622 6.73 -27.39 -14.05
CA LYS A 622 5.38 -27.66 -13.53
C LYS A 622 5.25 -27.43 -12.01
N VAL A 623 6.35 -27.08 -11.33
CA VAL A 623 6.40 -26.95 -9.88
C VAL A 623 6.28 -25.48 -9.50
N ASP A 624 5.25 -25.17 -8.72
CA ASP A 624 4.97 -23.81 -8.28
C ASP A 624 6.01 -23.30 -7.26
N GLY A 625 6.01 -21.99 -7.04
CA GLY A 625 6.76 -21.35 -5.96
C GLY A 625 7.07 -19.88 -6.21
N LEU A 626 6.81 -19.35 -7.41
CA LEU A 626 6.98 -17.92 -7.68
C LEU A 626 5.85 -17.13 -7.04
N GLN A 627 6.23 -16.10 -6.28
CA GLN A 627 5.29 -15.16 -5.68
C GLN A 627 5.64 -13.73 -6.04
N VAL A 628 4.63 -12.92 -6.36
CA VAL A 628 4.75 -11.49 -6.66
C VAL A 628 4.06 -10.69 -5.57
N TRP A 629 4.68 -9.63 -5.10
CA TRP A 629 4.09 -8.76 -4.09
C TRP A 629 3.03 -7.86 -4.71
N ASP A 630 1.80 -7.95 -4.24
CA ASP A 630 0.78 -6.96 -4.53
C ASP A 630 0.84 -5.85 -3.50
N LYS A 631 1.44 -4.71 -3.88
CA LYS A 631 1.50 -3.55 -3.00
C LYS A 631 0.12 -3.00 -2.64
N LYS A 632 -0.90 -3.18 -3.48
CA LYS A 632 -2.26 -2.66 -3.21
C LYS A 632 -2.96 -3.47 -2.13
N ASN A 633 -2.81 -4.79 -2.16
CA ASN A 633 -3.47 -5.71 -1.24
C ASN A 633 -2.55 -6.17 -0.10
N GLU A 634 -1.27 -5.80 -0.12
CA GLU A 634 -0.21 -6.28 0.78
C GLU A 634 -0.14 -7.81 0.91
N THR A 635 -0.33 -8.50 -0.21
CA THR A 635 -0.31 -9.95 -0.26
C THR A 635 0.70 -10.44 -1.29
N TRP A 636 1.22 -11.65 -1.06
CA TRP A 636 1.94 -12.38 -2.09
C TRP A 636 0.93 -13.09 -2.99
N ILE A 637 0.98 -12.80 -4.28
CA ILE A 637 0.21 -13.50 -5.32
C ILE A 637 1.08 -14.64 -5.85
N ASP A 638 0.57 -15.86 -5.78
CA ASP A 638 1.18 -17.01 -6.43
C ASP A 638 1.07 -16.89 -7.96
N VAL A 639 2.12 -17.29 -8.68
CA VAL A 639 2.16 -17.27 -10.14
C VAL A 639 2.21 -18.71 -10.66
N PRO A 640 1.05 -19.38 -10.72
CA PRO A 640 0.99 -20.80 -11.03
C PRO A 640 1.58 -21.06 -12.42
N PRO A 641 2.41 -22.11 -12.59
CA PRO A 641 2.99 -22.40 -13.89
C PRO A 641 1.94 -22.72 -14.95
N THR A 642 2.03 -22.03 -16.09
CA THR A 642 1.18 -22.28 -17.26
C THR A 642 2.03 -22.88 -18.38
N GLU A 643 1.64 -24.05 -18.91
CA GLU A 643 2.41 -24.70 -19.98
C GLU A 643 2.46 -23.82 -21.23
N GLY A 644 3.67 -23.61 -21.76
CA GLY A 644 3.89 -22.79 -22.94
C GLY A 644 3.80 -21.28 -22.68
N ALA A 645 3.75 -20.86 -21.41
CA ALA A 645 3.79 -19.45 -21.05
C ALA A 645 5.18 -19.01 -20.59
N PHE A 646 5.50 -17.73 -20.85
CA PHE A 646 6.53 -17.01 -20.10
C PHE A 646 5.88 -16.11 -19.07
N VAL A 647 6.39 -16.10 -17.85
CA VAL A 647 6.16 -14.98 -16.92
C VAL A 647 7.09 -13.85 -17.38
N VAL A 648 6.55 -12.64 -17.55
CA VAL A 648 7.29 -11.44 -17.92
C VAL A 648 7.19 -10.45 -16.79
N ASN A 649 8.33 -9.86 -16.42
CA ASN A 649 8.35 -8.75 -15.49
C ASN A 649 9.33 -7.66 -15.89
N LEU A 650 9.08 -6.44 -15.40
CA LEU A 650 9.95 -5.30 -15.60
C LEU A 650 10.99 -5.22 -14.48
N GLY A 651 12.19 -4.77 -14.82
CA GLY A 651 13.25 -4.49 -13.87
C GLY A 651 13.44 -3.00 -13.60
N ASN A 652 14.35 -2.70 -12.69
CA ASN A 652 14.64 -1.37 -12.17
C ASN A 652 15.11 -0.40 -13.26
N LEU A 653 15.80 -0.89 -14.29
CA LEU A 653 16.19 -0.05 -15.42
C LEU A 653 14.96 0.48 -16.17
N MET A 654 13.94 -0.36 -16.43
CA MET A 654 12.71 0.07 -17.10
C MET A 654 11.87 1.00 -16.22
N ALA A 655 11.79 0.71 -14.91
CA ALA A 655 11.14 1.61 -13.96
C ALA A 655 11.81 3.00 -13.96
N ARG A 656 13.15 3.05 -13.92
CA ARG A 656 13.91 4.30 -14.06
C ARG A 656 13.63 4.99 -15.38
N TRP A 657 13.65 4.24 -16.48
CA TRP A 657 13.49 4.76 -17.84
C TRP A 657 12.13 5.44 -18.04
N THR A 658 11.10 4.87 -17.41
CA THR A 658 9.71 5.36 -17.44
C THR A 658 9.36 6.32 -16.30
N ASN A 659 10.35 6.88 -15.58
CA ASN A 659 10.14 7.80 -14.46
C ASN A 659 9.30 7.19 -13.31
N GLU A 660 9.37 5.88 -13.13
CA GLU A 660 8.57 5.03 -12.22
C GLU A 660 7.08 4.94 -12.57
N LYS A 661 6.70 5.31 -13.79
CA LYS A 661 5.36 5.08 -14.33
C LYS A 661 5.07 3.58 -14.41
N TYR A 662 5.97 2.81 -15.01
CA TYR A 662 5.89 1.35 -15.02
C TYR A 662 6.60 0.74 -13.81
N LYS A 663 6.06 -0.36 -13.28
CA LYS A 663 6.49 -0.95 -12.01
C LYS A 663 7.55 -2.02 -12.20
N SER A 664 8.67 -1.88 -11.51
CA SER A 664 9.57 -2.99 -11.17
C SER A 664 9.14 -3.49 -9.80
N ASN A 665 8.70 -4.74 -9.71
CA ASN A 665 7.97 -5.22 -8.54
C ASN A 665 8.71 -6.33 -7.79
N ILE A 666 8.46 -6.38 -6.49
CA ILE A 666 9.10 -7.31 -5.57
C ILE A 666 8.52 -8.71 -5.83
N HIS A 667 9.40 -9.69 -6.00
CA HIS A 667 9.04 -11.09 -6.17
C HIS A 667 10.00 -12.00 -5.41
N ARG A 668 9.56 -13.22 -5.08
CA ARG A 668 10.34 -14.24 -4.36
C ARG A 668 10.01 -15.64 -4.84
N VAL A 669 10.83 -16.63 -4.45
CA VAL A 669 10.55 -18.05 -4.71
C VAL A 669 10.56 -18.85 -3.43
N ILE A 670 9.44 -19.52 -3.14
CA ILE A 670 9.29 -20.47 -2.03
C ILE A 670 8.82 -21.82 -2.59
N ASN A 671 9.69 -22.82 -2.58
CA ASN A 671 9.36 -24.16 -3.05
C ASN A 671 8.78 -25.02 -1.92
N LYS A 672 7.45 -25.03 -1.75
CA LYS A 672 6.73 -25.83 -0.74
C LYS A 672 6.25 -27.20 -1.26
N SER A 673 6.59 -27.54 -2.50
CA SER A 673 5.99 -28.68 -3.20
C SER A 673 6.47 -30.05 -2.70
N GLY A 674 7.58 -30.09 -1.96
CA GLY A 674 8.30 -31.33 -1.65
C GLY A 674 9.01 -31.96 -2.86
N GLN A 675 8.99 -31.31 -4.03
CA GLN A 675 9.68 -31.72 -5.25
C GLN A 675 10.78 -30.72 -5.60
N GLU A 676 11.74 -31.13 -6.43
CA GLU A 676 12.68 -30.19 -7.04
C GLU A 676 11.95 -29.27 -8.02
N ARG A 677 12.35 -28.00 -8.08
CA ARG A 677 11.81 -27.02 -9.03
C ARG A 677 12.93 -26.54 -9.96
N TYR A 678 12.58 -26.30 -11.21
CA TYR A 678 13.47 -25.77 -12.24
C TYR A 678 12.84 -24.52 -12.88
N SER A 679 13.67 -23.51 -13.16
CA SER A 679 13.20 -22.34 -13.92
C SER A 679 14.32 -21.69 -14.70
N ILE A 680 13.98 -21.02 -15.79
CA ILE A 680 14.95 -20.45 -16.73
C ILE A 680 14.59 -18.99 -17.02
N PRO A 681 15.02 -18.04 -16.17
CA PRO A 681 14.93 -16.63 -16.48
C PRO A 681 15.98 -16.18 -17.51
N VAL A 682 15.52 -15.35 -18.45
CA VAL A 682 16.35 -14.58 -19.38
C VAL A 682 16.23 -13.11 -18.99
N PHE A 683 17.29 -12.56 -18.41
CA PHE A 683 17.38 -11.17 -17.99
C PHE A 683 17.93 -10.32 -19.13
N VAL A 684 17.17 -9.36 -19.62
CA VAL A 684 17.57 -8.47 -20.71
C VAL A 684 18.01 -7.14 -20.12
N SER A 685 19.33 -6.91 -20.08
CA SER A 685 19.91 -5.67 -19.58
C SER A 685 19.96 -4.58 -20.65
N GLY A 686 20.24 -4.95 -21.91
CA GLY A 686 20.40 -4.02 -23.03
C GLY A 686 21.84 -3.82 -23.47
N ASN A 687 22.04 -2.99 -24.49
CA ASN A 687 23.37 -2.60 -24.96
C ASN A 687 24.11 -1.85 -23.82
N PRO A 688 25.27 -2.34 -23.36
CA PRO A 688 26.02 -1.75 -22.24
C PRO A 688 26.30 -0.24 -22.38
N ASP A 689 26.52 0.23 -23.61
CA ASP A 689 26.87 1.62 -23.93
C ASP A 689 25.65 2.52 -24.14
N TYR A 690 24.44 1.96 -24.17
CA TYR A 690 23.23 2.73 -24.41
C TYR A 690 22.96 3.69 -23.25
N LEU A 691 22.76 4.97 -23.56
CA LEU A 691 22.44 6.01 -22.59
C LEU A 691 20.93 5.99 -22.29
N VAL A 692 20.58 5.61 -21.07
CA VAL A 692 19.21 5.60 -20.57
C VAL A 692 18.88 6.97 -19.97
N GLU A 693 17.92 7.64 -20.60
CA GLU A 693 17.36 8.92 -20.18
C GLU A 693 15.85 8.83 -20.10
N CYS A 694 15.23 9.60 -19.18
CA CYS A 694 13.78 9.56 -18.97
C CYS A 694 13.02 9.77 -20.29
N ILE A 695 12.16 8.80 -20.59
CA ILE A 695 11.36 8.72 -21.82
C ILE A 695 10.51 9.98 -21.97
N PRO A 696 10.43 10.58 -23.18
CA PRO A 696 9.69 11.81 -23.40
C PRO A 696 8.22 11.77 -22.93
N THR A 697 7.51 10.67 -23.16
CA THR A 697 6.11 10.48 -22.75
C THR A 697 5.94 10.16 -21.25
N CYS A 698 7.04 10.05 -20.50
CA CYS A 698 7.06 9.78 -19.06
C CYS A 698 7.50 10.99 -18.22
N LYS A 699 7.66 12.16 -18.83
CA LYS A 699 7.96 13.42 -18.15
C LYS A 699 7.11 14.56 -18.69
N SER A 700 6.92 15.58 -17.88
CA SER A 700 6.21 16.80 -18.25
C SER A 700 6.81 18.00 -17.52
N ALA A 701 6.31 19.21 -17.80
CA ALA A 701 6.72 20.40 -17.07
C ALA A 701 6.38 20.33 -15.57
N THR A 702 5.32 19.59 -15.21
CA THR A 702 4.88 19.40 -13.82
C THR A 702 5.44 18.13 -13.17
N GLU A 703 6.00 17.22 -13.96
CA GLU A 703 6.65 16.00 -13.48
C GLU A 703 7.98 15.81 -14.25
N PRO A 704 9.06 16.50 -13.82
CA PRO A 704 10.36 16.38 -14.48
C PRO A 704 10.97 14.99 -14.27
N ALA A 705 12.06 14.71 -14.99
CA ALA A 705 12.81 13.46 -14.83
C ALA A 705 13.35 13.35 -13.39
N LYS A 706 12.98 12.28 -12.68
CA LYS A 706 13.45 11.98 -11.31
C LYS A 706 14.91 11.57 -11.27
N PHE A 707 15.43 11.04 -12.37
CA PHE A 707 16.77 10.49 -12.47
C PHE A 707 17.55 11.09 -13.63
N GLY A 708 18.84 11.34 -13.42
CA GLY A 708 19.76 11.76 -14.48
C GLY A 708 20.09 10.64 -15.48
N PRO A 709 20.70 10.98 -16.62
CA PRO A 709 21.19 10.00 -17.61
C PRO A 709 22.15 8.98 -16.99
N VAL A 710 22.07 7.72 -17.41
CA VAL A 710 22.99 6.65 -16.99
C VAL A 710 23.15 5.64 -18.11
N THR A 711 24.34 5.05 -18.28
CA THR A 711 24.50 3.93 -19.22
C THR A 711 23.91 2.64 -18.63
N VAL A 712 23.53 1.70 -19.48
CA VAL A 712 23.07 0.37 -19.05
C VAL A 712 24.11 -0.31 -18.16
N GLU A 713 25.38 -0.28 -18.56
CA GLU A 713 26.49 -0.88 -17.80
C GLU A 713 26.59 -0.32 -16.38
N GLN A 714 26.52 1.00 -16.23
CA GLN A 714 26.58 1.66 -14.92
C GLN A 714 25.40 1.31 -14.03
N ALA A 715 24.18 1.32 -14.58
CA ALA A 715 22.97 1.05 -13.82
C ALA A 715 22.94 -0.39 -13.30
N VAL A 716 23.30 -1.37 -14.14
CA VAL A 716 23.20 -2.79 -13.79
C VAL A 716 24.37 -3.27 -12.92
N SER A 717 25.60 -2.78 -13.16
CA SER A 717 26.78 -3.20 -12.39
C SER A 717 26.69 -2.78 -10.91
N ALA A 718 26.13 -1.60 -10.63
CA ALA A 718 25.94 -1.12 -9.25
C ALA A 718 25.06 -2.06 -8.42
N SER A 719 23.95 -2.55 -9.00
CA SER A 719 23.03 -3.48 -8.33
C SER A 719 23.65 -4.86 -8.08
N TYR A 720 24.50 -5.35 -8.99
CA TYR A 720 25.22 -6.61 -8.79
C TYR A 720 26.22 -6.54 -7.62
N ALA A 721 26.98 -5.45 -7.51
CA ALA A 721 27.96 -5.28 -6.44
C ALA A 721 27.31 -5.32 -5.04
N GLU A 722 26.14 -4.69 -4.90
CA GLU A 722 25.38 -4.64 -3.65
C GLU A 722 24.86 -6.02 -3.22
N SER A 723 24.31 -6.81 -4.15
CA SER A 723 23.77 -8.15 -3.84
C SER A 723 24.85 -9.14 -3.40
N TYR A 724 25.94 -9.26 -4.17
CA TYR A 724 27.00 -10.22 -3.84
C TYR A 724 27.82 -9.79 -2.61
N GLY A 725 27.95 -8.48 -2.37
CA GLY A 725 28.62 -7.96 -1.16
C GLY A 725 27.92 -8.40 0.14
N ARG A 726 26.58 -8.42 0.18
CA ARG A 726 25.81 -8.87 1.35
C ARG A 726 26.09 -10.33 1.71
N ALA A 727 26.18 -11.22 0.72
CA ALA A 727 26.49 -12.63 0.93
C ALA A 727 27.91 -12.85 1.50
N GLN A 728 28.88 -12.07 1.04
CA GLN A 728 30.26 -12.17 1.53
C GLN A 728 30.37 -11.72 3.00
N LEU A 729 29.71 -10.62 3.38
CA LEU A 729 29.67 -10.15 4.77
C LEU A 729 29.03 -11.17 5.71
N TYR A 730 27.96 -11.83 5.27
CA TYR A 730 27.31 -12.89 6.04
C TYR A 730 28.25 -14.08 6.32
N LYS A 731 28.97 -14.55 5.29
CA LYS A 731 29.97 -15.65 5.44
C LYS A 731 31.07 -15.28 6.44
N GLN A 732 31.62 -14.06 6.34
CA GLN A 732 32.63 -13.56 7.28
C GLN A 732 32.10 -13.46 8.73
N GLY A 733 30.82 -13.09 8.89
CA GLY A 733 30.15 -13.06 10.18
C GLY A 733 30.04 -14.45 10.83
N LEU A 734 29.66 -15.46 10.04
CA LEU A 734 29.58 -16.86 10.49
C LEU A 734 30.96 -17.42 10.89
N GLU A 735 31.99 -17.16 10.08
CA GLU A 735 33.37 -17.60 10.39
C GLU A 735 33.86 -16.99 11.70
N LYS A 736 33.61 -15.70 11.94
CA LYS A 736 33.92 -15.03 13.22
C LYS A 736 33.13 -15.63 14.39
N ALA A 737 31.83 -15.91 14.21
CA ALA A 737 31.00 -16.51 15.24
C ALA A 737 31.44 -17.94 15.59
N MET A 738 31.78 -18.75 14.59
CA MET A 738 32.32 -20.10 14.79
C MET A 738 33.69 -20.06 15.47
N ALA A 739 34.59 -19.18 15.03
CA ALA A 739 35.90 -19.00 15.66
C ALA A 739 35.79 -18.56 17.12
N ASN A 740 34.84 -17.67 17.44
CA ASN A 740 34.56 -17.27 18.83
C ASN A 740 34.04 -18.44 19.66
N LYS A 741 33.11 -19.24 19.12
CA LYS A 741 32.53 -20.42 19.80
C LYS A 741 33.58 -21.51 20.06
N LEU A 742 34.50 -21.74 19.11
CA LEU A 742 35.66 -22.62 19.28
C LEU A 742 36.63 -22.13 20.35
N LYS A 743 36.88 -20.82 20.43
CA LYS A 743 37.67 -20.23 21.52
C LYS A 743 37.00 -20.38 22.88
N THR A 744 35.68 -20.23 22.96
CA THR A 744 34.94 -20.43 24.23
C THR A 744 34.92 -21.89 24.66
N GLN A 745 34.89 -22.84 23.72
CA GLN A 745 34.97 -24.28 24.02
C GLN A 745 36.39 -24.73 24.42
N GLN A 746 37.45 -24.14 23.85
CA GLN A 746 38.84 -24.41 24.27
C GLN A 746 39.16 -23.82 25.65
N GLN A 747 38.51 -22.73 26.07
CA GLN A 747 38.63 -22.18 27.42
C GLN A 747 37.83 -22.96 28.49
N ALA A 748 36.97 -23.89 28.09
CA ALA A 748 36.10 -24.67 28.98
C ALA A 748 36.60 -26.10 29.28
N GLN A 749 37.80 -26.50 28.83
CA GLN A 749 38.42 -27.76 29.27
C GLN A 749 39.11 -27.58 30.63
N PRO A 750 38.70 -28.31 31.69
CA PRO A 750 39.39 -28.24 32.98
C PRO A 750 40.74 -28.96 32.90
N ALA A 751 41.78 -28.33 33.45
CA ALA A 751 43.11 -28.90 33.56
C ALA A 751 43.08 -30.27 34.26
N GLN A 752 43.51 -31.32 33.56
CA GLN A 752 43.78 -32.61 34.18
C GLN A 752 44.94 -32.45 35.16
N ILE A 753 44.63 -32.73 36.43
CA ILE A 753 45.56 -32.80 37.55
C ILE A 753 46.47 -34.00 37.34
N ALA A 754 47.78 -33.76 37.21
CA ALA A 754 48.81 -34.77 37.34
C ALA A 754 48.99 -35.10 38.83
N VAL A 755 48.84 -36.37 39.21
CA VAL A 755 49.15 -36.88 40.54
C VAL A 755 50.33 -37.86 40.39
N ALA A 756 51.37 -37.62 41.19
CA ALA A 756 52.51 -38.50 41.40
C ALA A 756 52.18 -39.62 42.40
#